data_AF-A0A969B7B6-F1
#
_entry.id   AF-A0A969B7B6-F1
#
_cell.length_a   1.000
_cell.length_b   1.000
_cell.length_c   1.000
_cell.angle_alpha   90.00
_cell.angle_beta   90.00
_cell.angle_gamma   90.00
#
_symmetry.space_group_name_H-M   'P 1'
#
loop_
_entity.id
_entity.type
_entity.pdbx_description
1 polymer ?
#
loop_
_entity_poly.entity_id
_entity_poly.type
_entity_poly.pdbx_seq_one_letter_code
_entity_poly.pdbx_strand_id
1 'polypeptide(L)'
;MRDGNLFAYALSSGQERQIAAQVHEFTATPDGRLLALVRGNGLAREIWLLDRSSGAQRQLTTNDFVEGELSFAPDGMTLAYTAVNEDLPRPLEIESWARWCDAGTVRLLDIASGREQTLEPGCDPAFAPDGRRLAFSTPPRAMNLSIDVPTATNALRIVNRAGANGWTYASASLQNEGEGQLVYAPSWSPDASEIAYQRFLGYQSLVDVLLTETGNAFRGGGTVLGAGAGWLLAPSFAPGGGNVAVVEHNWSDARGLSGYEIWSTTLLDLATPSEIILPVGPLPTDATELVTIRRAAGASWSPDGAALALLLPAGWTPEADEREPLFENSDAGAIWQFDATGTPLKTLIVAVDFASPLIWLDAAPASTALQGISLKYPASWQLDAPSEFAEITARVTSGGLPLLTMAAIPVEATTTVSGAFSYFVAEGAQEEAAITMPDGSIYRAFSGVDTQGRAVAGAMRVVSRDGGSYAILYLTDATRWPLERAQAQALLAGSGRENSGCSIQEHSVNIETSLLGVPITIRPTAFGAGVLSSLVVALLTREHRVLLSTAAGMLWYSADAAHVVGHIVSSQLVDAPMDGVDFGIYPMSVYLDHEVSPMQHIGRAAGGLTASLSATLVLAMLARMVPSAPAKQILTIAAAQNGLISLVSLLPIPMVDGGVIYANMRKLQHGHVRVSPRRIRRARSRAYRSSCPSLILALDKRQEEGILAAAGATNEGEGVVANTCEGLIIRDDGICPALGDSALGNFCCRCIAKCSGAANSCAGRVENLDARSIATSSACHHQLKTLGRIDHDGESIERRDRFDFPARELSESERASIVGIV
;
A
#
# COMPACT_ATOMS: atom_id res chain seq x y z
N MET A 1 6.92 -11.12 -2.13
CA MET A 1 7.66 -10.53 -3.27
C MET A 1 8.81 -11.46 -3.64
N ARG A 2 9.56 -11.20 -4.71
CA ARG A 2 10.86 -11.86 -4.99
C ARG A 2 11.87 -10.84 -5.50
N ASP A 3 13.02 -10.69 -4.84
CA ASP A 3 14.03 -9.65 -5.15
C ASP A 3 13.41 -8.23 -5.26
N GLY A 4 12.38 -7.92 -4.45
CA GLY A 4 11.64 -6.64 -4.52
C GLY A 4 10.71 -6.51 -5.73
N ASN A 5 10.31 -7.63 -6.35
CA ASN A 5 9.34 -7.68 -7.45
C ASN A 5 8.01 -8.29 -6.97
N LEU A 6 6.89 -7.77 -7.48
CA LEU A 6 5.57 -8.29 -7.18
C LEU A 6 5.22 -9.43 -8.13
N PHE A 7 4.81 -10.57 -7.55
CA PHE A 7 4.32 -11.75 -8.27
C PHE A 7 2.88 -12.04 -7.84
N ALA A 8 2.06 -12.52 -8.77
CA ALA A 8 0.79 -13.15 -8.47
C ALA A 8 0.90 -14.67 -8.69
N TYR A 9 0.12 -15.42 -7.92
CA TYR A 9 0.01 -16.87 -8.01
C TYR A 9 -1.46 -17.27 -8.22
N ALA A 10 -1.74 -17.99 -9.29
CA ALA A 10 -3.10 -18.38 -9.66
C ALA A 10 -3.44 -19.76 -9.08
N LEU A 11 -4.08 -19.78 -7.91
CA LEU A 11 -4.42 -20.99 -7.14
C LEU A 11 -5.13 -22.10 -7.94
N SER A 12 -5.90 -21.74 -8.95
CA SER A 12 -6.64 -22.67 -9.83
C SER A 12 -5.78 -23.37 -10.89
N SER A 13 -4.56 -22.89 -11.14
CA SER A 13 -3.69 -23.38 -12.23
C SER A 13 -2.23 -23.59 -11.84
N GLY A 14 -1.82 -23.16 -10.65
CA GLY A 14 -0.42 -23.18 -10.21
C GLY A 14 0.48 -22.20 -10.97
N GLN A 15 -0.07 -21.30 -11.80
CA GLN A 15 0.75 -20.38 -12.58
C GLN A 15 1.21 -19.17 -11.75
N GLU A 16 2.51 -18.92 -11.77
CA GLU A 16 3.13 -17.70 -11.27
C GLU A 16 3.30 -16.67 -12.39
N ARG A 17 3.09 -15.38 -12.11
CA ARG A 17 3.38 -14.29 -13.04
C ARG A 17 3.93 -13.06 -12.32
N GLN A 18 5.04 -12.50 -12.78
CA GLN A 18 5.48 -11.19 -12.34
C GLN A 18 4.49 -10.10 -12.80
N ILE A 19 4.09 -9.25 -11.87
CA ILE A 19 3.08 -8.20 -12.03
C ILE A 19 3.75 -6.85 -12.23
N ALA A 20 4.76 -6.54 -11.39
CA ALA A 20 5.54 -5.32 -11.44
C ALA A 20 6.96 -5.55 -10.88
N ALA A 21 7.85 -4.61 -11.16
CA ALA A 21 9.24 -4.61 -10.67
C ALA A 21 9.48 -3.42 -9.73
N GLN A 22 10.37 -3.60 -8.75
CA GLN A 22 10.70 -2.60 -7.70
C GLN A 22 9.44 -2.11 -6.97
N VAL A 23 8.71 -3.02 -6.34
CA VAL A 23 7.55 -2.73 -5.49
C VAL A 23 7.99 -2.82 -4.03
N HIS A 24 7.64 -1.84 -3.22
CA HIS A 24 7.85 -1.85 -1.75
C HIS A 24 6.57 -2.22 -1.01
N GLU A 25 5.45 -1.68 -1.48
CA GLU A 25 4.12 -1.82 -0.88
C GLU A 25 3.07 -1.88 -1.98
N PHE A 26 1.95 -2.56 -1.72
CA PHE A 26 0.80 -2.57 -2.62
C PHE A 26 -0.51 -2.76 -1.88
N THR A 27 -1.58 -2.19 -2.43
CA THR A 27 -2.96 -2.31 -1.97
C THR A 27 -3.90 -2.56 -3.15
N ALA A 28 -5.13 -2.97 -2.91
CA ALA A 28 -6.09 -3.38 -3.93
C ALA A 28 -7.48 -2.76 -3.72
N THR A 29 -8.24 -2.57 -4.80
CA THR A 29 -9.69 -2.31 -4.68
C THR A 29 -10.43 -3.57 -4.24
N PRO A 30 -11.62 -3.45 -3.60
CA PRO A 30 -12.41 -4.61 -3.16
C PRO A 30 -12.70 -5.63 -4.28
N ASP A 31 -13.03 -5.15 -5.49
CA ASP A 31 -13.24 -6.00 -6.68
C ASP A 31 -11.96 -6.65 -7.22
N GLY A 32 -10.81 -6.35 -6.62
CA GLY A 32 -9.49 -6.74 -7.08
C GLY A 32 -9.14 -6.23 -8.48
N ARG A 33 -9.88 -5.30 -9.08
CA ARG A 33 -9.56 -4.83 -10.45
C ARG A 33 -8.33 -3.94 -10.48
N LEU A 34 -8.18 -3.04 -9.51
CA LEU A 34 -7.06 -2.12 -9.42
C LEU A 34 -6.10 -2.53 -8.30
N LEU A 35 -4.80 -2.38 -8.56
CA LEU A 35 -3.76 -2.32 -7.55
C LEU A 35 -3.16 -0.91 -7.55
N ALA A 36 -2.85 -0.38 -6.37
CA ALA A 36 -1.91 0.74 -6.23
C ALA A 36 -0.60 0.19 -5.65
N LEU A 37 0.54 0.63 -6.17
CA LEU A 37 1.87 0.10 -5.89
C LEU A 37 2.82 1.26 -5.55
N VAL A 38 3.55 1.20 -4.43
CA VAL A 38 4.70 2.10 -4.20
C VAL A 38 5.90 1.54 -4.94
N ARG A 39 6.50 2.32 -5.85
CA ARG A 39 7.60 1.87 -6.72
C ARG A 39 8.73 2.88 -6.84
N GLY A 40 9.95 2.36 -6.96
CA GLY A 40 11.17 3.15 -7.14
C GLY A 40 12.18 2.95 -6.02
N ASN A 41 13.01 3.95 -5.72
CA ASN A 41 14.07 3.84 -4.70
C ASN A 41 14.38 5.24 -4.11
N GLY A 42 14.70 5.33 -2.82
CA GLY A 42 14.98 6.59 -2.15
C GLY A 42 13.77 7.53 -2.13
N LEU A 43 14.01 8.84 -2.29
CA LEU A 43 12.99 9.88 -2.50
C LEU A 43 12.21 9.75 -3.81
N ALA A 44 12.66 8.92 -4.77
CA ALA A 44 11.90 8.60 -5.97
C ALA A 44 11.04 7.35 -5.73
N ARG A 45 10.17 7.39 -4.71
CA ARG A 45 9.25 6.31 -4.31
C ARG A 45 7.81 6.76 -4.54
N GLU A 46 7.28 6.42 -5.71
CA GLU A 46 6.06 7.02 -6.27
C GLU A 46 4.94 5.98 -6.40
N ILE A 47 3.69 6.43 -6.37
CA ILE A 47 2.50 5.58 -6.52
C ILE A 47 2.20 5.29 -7.99
N TRP A 48 2.01 4.01 -8.30
CA TRP A 48 1.60 3.50 -9.61
C TRP A 48 0.29 2.73 -9.52
N LEU A 49 -0.64 3.00 -10.43
CA LEU A 49 -1.83 2.20 -10.63
C LEU A 49 -1.57 1.08 -11.62
N LEU A 50 -2.14 -0.09 -11.35
CA LEU A 50 -2.20 -1.24 -12.26
C LEU A 50 -3.64 -1.75 -12.35
N ASP A 51 -4.14 -1.95 -13.57
CA ASP A 51 -5.42 -2.60 -13.81
C ASP A 51 -5.21 -4.09 -14.13
N ARG A 52 -5.74 -4.99 -13.28
CA ARG A 52 -5.55 -6.45 -13.38
C ARG A 52 -6.26 -7.09 -14.57
N SER A 53 -7.31 -6.44 -15.11
CA SER A 53 -8.08 -6.96 -16.26
C SER A 53 -7.38 -6.70 -17.61
N SER A 54 -6.71 -5.57 -17.75
CA SER A 54 -5.99 -5.15 -18.97
C SER A 54 -4.47 -5.31 -18.89
N GLY A 55 -3.90 -5.37 -17.68
CA GLY A 55 -2.45 -5.30 -17.43
C GLY A 55 -1.85 -3.90 -17.60
N ALA A 56 -2.66 -2.87 -17.87
CA ALA A 56 -2.19 -1.50 -18.03
C ALA A 56 -1.62 -0.95 -16.71
N GLN A 57 -0.54 -0.17 -16.81
CA GLN A 57 0.09 0.51 -15.68
C GLN A 57 0.20 2.01 -15.97
N ARG A 58 0.01 2.83 -14.93
CA ARG A 58 0.15 4.30 -15.00
C ARG A 58 0.71 4.83 -13.68
N GLN A 59 1.80 5.58 -13.75
CA GLN A 59 2.29 6.39 -12.64
C GLN A 59 1.23 7.47 -12.29
N LEU A 60 0.91 7.63 -11.01
CA LEU A 60 -0.12 8.57 -10.55
C LEU A 60 0.46 9.88 -10.01
N THR A 61 1.59 9.77 -9.30
CA THR A 61 2.31 10.87 -8.65
C THR A 61 3.66 11.08 -9.34
N THR A 62 4.14 12.33 -9.35
CA THR A 62 5.45 12.72 -9.89
C THR A 62 6.03 13.82 -9.00
N ASN A 63 6.48 13.46 -7.80
CA ASN A 63 6.85 14.39 -6.73
C ASN A 63 8.13 13.97 -5.98
N ASP A 64 8.58 14.81 -5.04
CA ASP A 64 9.82 14.62 -4.26
C ASP A 64 9.58 13.96 -2.87
N PHE A 65 8.39 13.37 -2.63
CA PHE A 65 8.06 12.69 -1.38
C PHE A 65 8.40 11.19 -1.45
N VAL A 66 8.64 10.58 -0.27
CA VAL A 66 8.47 9.13 -0.12
C VAL A 66 7.01 8.85 0.23
N GLU A 67 6.34 8.06 -0.61
CA GLU A 67 4.93 7.72 -0.46
C GLU A 67 4.78 6.29 0.10
N GLY A 68 3.77 6.06 0.96
CA GLY A 68 3.50 4.77 1.61
C GLY A 68 2.12 4.70 2.27
N GLU A 69 1.82 3.56 2.90
CA GLU A 69 0.58 3.29 3.64
C GLU A 69 -0.68 3.50 2.78
N LEU A 70 -0.82 2.71 1.72
CA LEU A 70 -1.81 2.90 0.68
C LEU A 70 -3.18 2.30 1.05
N SER A 71 -4.23 3.14 1.09
CA SER A 71 -5.61 2.72 1.31
C SER A 71 -6.56 3.26 0.24
N PHE A 72 -7.21 2.37 -0.51
CA PHE A 72 -8.25 2.77 -1.47
C PHE A 72 -9.56 3.12 -0.76
N ALA A 73 -10.24 4.17 -1.24
CA ALA A 73 -11.68 4.26 -1.06
C ALA A 73 -12.34 3.08 -1.81
N PRO A 74 -13.43 2.47 -1.29
CA PRO A 74 -14.00 1.24 -1.86
C PRO A 74 -14.44 1.30 -3.33
N ASP A 75 -14.66 2.49 -3.89
CA ASP A 75 -14.96 2.69 -5.32
C ASP A 75 -13.73 2.70 -6.24
N GLY A 76 -12.50 2.72 -5.70
CA GLY A 76 -11.27 2.80 -6.47
C GLY A 76 -11.09 4.14 -7.22
N MET A 77 -11.89 5.16 -6.94
CA MET A 77 -11.74 6.50 -7.53
C MET A 77 -10.86 7.44 -6.68
N THR A 78 -10.65 7.10 -5.40
CA THR A 78 -9.79 7.87 -4.48
C THR A 78 -8.83 6.92 -3.76
N LEU A 79 -7.59 7.36 -3.56
CA LEU A 79 -6.57 6.70 -2.75
C LEU A 79 -6.15 7.63 -1.62
N ALA A 80 -6.07 7.14 -0.39
CA ALA A 80 -5.38 7.79 0.72
C ALA A 80 -3.98 7.18 0.87
N TYR A 81 -3.02 8.00 1.25
CA TYR A 81 -1.63 7.60 1.48
C TYR A 81 -0.93 8.59 2.42
N THR A 82 0.18 8.16 3.00
CA THR A 82 1.09 9.01 3.77
C THR A 82 2.26 9.43 2.89
N ALA A 83 2.68 10.69 3.03
CA ALA A 83 3.86 11.24 2.36
C ALA A 83 4.81 11.87 3.38
N VAL A 84 6.11 11.62 3.24
CA VAL A 84 7.20 12.22 4.02
C VAL A 84 8.24 12.88 3.08
N ASN A 85 8.97 13.88 3.55
CA ASN A 85 10.05 14.55 2.78
C ASN A 85 11.42 13.89 2.96
N GLU A 86 11.49 12.72 3.59
CA GLU A 86 12.74 12.09 4.05
C GLU A 86 12.78 10.59 3.69
N ASP A 87 13.97 10.06 3.39
CA ASP A 87 14.15 8.66 3.00
C ASP A 87 14.15 7.72 4.21
N LEU A 88 12.97 7.61 4.85
CA LEU A 88 12.77 6.85 6.08
C LEU A 88 12.63 5.33 5.84
N PRO A 89 13.00 4.50 6.82
CA PRO A 89 12.75 3.06 6.81
C PRO A 89 11.24 2.76 6.91
N ARG A 90 10.84 1.54 6.52
CA ARG A 90 9.44 1.08 6.64
C ARG A 90 9.06 0.93 8.12
N PRO A 91 7.89 1.44 8.57
CA PRO A 91 7.48 1.37 9.96
C PRO A 91 7.19 -0.08 10.42
N LEU A 92 8.12 -0.68 11.17
CA LEU A 92 8.03 -2.05 11.73
C LEU A 92 8.48 -2.13 13.21
N GLU A 93 8.71 -0.98 13.83
CA GLU A 93 9.12 -0.77 15.22
C GLU A 93 8.68 0.64 15.67
N ILE A 94 8.53 0.85 16.98
CA ILE A 94 8.04 2.12 17.58
C ILE A 94 8.80 3.34 17.07
N GLU A 95 10.14 3.28 17.01
CA GLU A 95 10.99 4.41 16.62
C GLU A 95 10.86 4.76 15.13
N SER A 96 10.84 3.76 14.26
CA SER A 96 10.63 3.93 12.81
C SER A 96 9.24 4.52 12.50
N TRP A 97 8.18 4.01 13.16
CA TRP A 97 6.83 4.51 13.02
C TRP A 97 6.68 5.93 13.57
N ALA A 98 7.29 6.24 14.71
CA ALA A 98 7.25 7.58 15.29
C ALA A 98 7.88 8.63 14.35
N ARG A 99 9.04 8.33 13.74
CA ARG A 99 9.65 9.18 12.70
C ARG A 99 8.76 9.35 11.49
N TRP A 100 8.25 8.23 10.96
CA TRP A 100 7.38 8.23 9.79
C TRP A 100 6.10 9.06 10.02
N CYS A 101 5.50 8.95 11.22
CA CYS A 101 4.28 9.67 11.56
C CYS A 101 4.51 11.17 11.83
N ASP A 102 5.62 11.58 12.44
CA ASP A 102 5.91 13.00 12.71
C ASP A 102 6.39 13.77 11.47
N ALA A 103 7.14 13.12 10.57
CA ALA A 103 7.39 13.64 9.23
C ALA A 103 6.16 13.50 8.29
N GLY A 104 5.19 12.69 8.68
CA GLY A 104 4.06 12.22 7.87
C GLY A 104 2.97 13.26 7.68
N THR A 105 2.42 13.30 6.47
CA THR A 105 1.14 13.98 6.21
C THR A 105 0.23 13.11 5.36
N VAL A 106 -1.01 12.95 5.82
CA VAL A 106 -2.03 12.18 5.10
C VAL A 106 -2.53 12.99 3.90
N ARG A 107 -2.59 12.33 2.74
CA ARG A 107 -3.02 12.93 1.46
C ARG A 107 -4.11 12.07 0.83
N LEU A 108 -5.01 12.72 0.10
CA LEU A 108 -5.96 12.09 -0.80
C LEU A 108 -5.55 12.35 -2.24
N LEU A 109 -5.65 11.33 -3.08
CA LEU A 109 -5.37 11.38 -4.51
C LEU A 109 -6.62 10.98 -5.29
N ASP A 110 -7.09 11.87 -6.16
CA ASP A 110 -8.10 11.54 -7.15
C ASP A 110 -7.48 10.75 -8.32
N ILE A 111 -7.92 9.51 -8.51
CA ILE A 111 -7.31 8.59 -9.49
C ILE A 111 -7.51 9.08 -10.93
N ALA A 112 -8.63 9.74 -11.23
CA ALA A 112 -9.00 10.11 -12.60
C ALA A 112 -8.27 11.37 -13.12
N SER A 113 -8.11 12.37 -12.26
CA SER A 113 -7.47 13.67 -12.60
C SER A 113 -6.02 13.78 -12.13
N GLY A 114 -5.55 12.89 -11.25
CA GLY A 114 -4.24 13.03 -10.58
C GLY A 114 -4.21 14.17 -9.55
N ARG A 115 -5.36 14.74 -9.18
CA ARG A 115 -5.42 15.85 -8.23
C ARG A 115 -5.24 15.36 -6.80
N GLU A 116 -4.19 15.84 -6.16
CA GLU A 116 -3.92 15.61 -4.75
C GLU A 116 -4.62 16.64 -3.84
N GLN A 117 -4.91 16.24 -2.61
CA GLN A 117 -5.40 17.07 -1.51
C GLN A 117 -4.70 16.65 -0.21
N THR A 118 -3.92 17.55 0.38
CA THR A 118 -3.35 17.39 1.72
C THR A 118 -4.45 17.47 2.78
N LEU A 119 -4.38 16.62 3.81
CA LEU A 119 -5.29 16.64 4.97
C LEU A 119 -4.62 17.28 6.20
N GLU A 120 -4.32 16.47 7.22
CA GLU A 120 -3.63 16.86 8.45
C GLU A 120 -2.34 16.02 8.60
N PRO A 121 -1.34 16.46 9.40
CA PRO A 121 -0.17 15.64 9.73
C PRO A 121 -0.57 14.31 10.38
N GLY A 122 0.14 13.23 10.06
CA GLY A 122 -0.19 11.88 10.50
C GLY A 122 0.20 10.78 9.50
N CYS A 123 -0.14 9.54 9.86
CA CYS A 123 0.18 8.29 9.18
C CYS A 123 -0.97 7.25 9.29
N ASP A 124 -0.76 6.02 8.85
CA ASP A 124 -1.74 4.90 8.87
C ASP A 124 -3.16 5.23 8.32
N PRO A 125 -3.34 5.85 7.13
CA PRO A 125 -4.67 6.13 6.60
C PRO A 125 -5.43 4.84 6.22
N ALA A 126 -6.63 4.67 6.77
CA ALA A 126 -7.52 3.55 6.52
C ALA A 126 -8.93 4.03 6.13
N PHE A 127 -9.33 3.81 4.88
CA PHE A 127 -10.69 4.11 4.40
C PHE A 127 -11.70 3.08 4.90
N ALA A 128 -12.89 3.57 5.29
CA ALA A 128 -13.99 2.72 5.70
C ALA A 128 -14.63 1.98 4.50
N PRO A 129 -15.01 0.70 4.64
CA PRO A 129 -15.84 -0.05 3.67
C PRO A 129 -17.13 0.66 3.23
N ASP A 130 -17.66 1.59 4.04
CA ASP A 130 -18.83 2.40 3.70
C ASP A 130 -18.59 3.50 2.65
N GLY A 131 -17.33 3.80 2.33
CA GLY A 131 -16.88 4.82 1.38
C GLY A 131 -17.04 6.27 1.83
N ARG A 132 -17.39 6.51 3.10
CA ARG A 132 -17.72 7.82 3.68
C ARG A 132 -16.71 8.36 4.69
N ARG A 133 -15.88 7.50 5.29
CA ARG A 133 -14.98 7.86 6.40
C ARG A 133 -13.55 7.41 6.12
N LEU A 134 -12.59 8.14 6.68
CA LEU A 134 -11.17 7.81 6.72
C LEU A 134 -10.71 7.91 8.17
N ALA A 135 -10.11 6.85 8.69
CA ALA A 135 -9.36 6.87 9.94
C ALA A 135 -7.87 7.09 9.64
N PHE A 136 -7.13 7.72 10.55
CA PHE A 136 -5.66 7.80 10.48
C PHE A 136 -5.03 8.09 11.84
N SER A 137 -3.76 7.76 12.01
CA SER A 137 -2.95 8.06 13.18
C SER A 137 -2.43 9.50 13.14
N THR A 138 -2.62 10.26 14.22
CA THR A 138 -1.93 11.55 14.38
C THR A 138 -0.51 11.36 14.94
N PRO A 139 0.41 12.32 14.75
CA PRO A 139 1.78 12.15 15.20
C PRO A 139 1.90 12.18 16.73
N PRO A 140 2.89 11.45 17.30
CA PRO A 140 3.25 11.58 18.72
C PRO A 140 3.71 13.00 19.08
N ARG A 141 3.54 13.37 20.34
CA ARG A 141 3.79 14.74 20.85
C ARG A 141 4.58 14.85 22.14
N ALA A 142 4.80 13.74 22.85
CA ALA A 142 5.65 13.67 24.03
C ALA A 142 6.86 12.78 23.75
N MET A 143 8.03 13.22 24.24
CA MET A 143 9.23 12.39 24.28
C MET A 143 9.04 11.33 25.38
N ASN A 144 9.24 10.05 25.07
CA ASN A 144 9.60 9.06 26.09
C ASN A 144 11.12 8.77 26.00
N LEU A 145 11.70 8.28 27.08
CA LEU A 145 13.15 8.34 27.32
C LEU A 145 13.99 7.57 26.27
N SER A 146 15.18 8.12 26.00
CA SER A 146 16.26 7.57 25.15
C SER A 146 16.14 7.73 23.63
N ILE A 147 14.99 8.16 23.11
CA ILE A 147 14.76 8.34 21.66
C ILE A 147 14.65 9.84 21.34
N ASP A 148 15.31 10.30 20.27
CA ASP A 148 15.35 11.72 19.86
C ASP A 148 14.21 12.13 18.90
N VAL A 149 13.04 11.51 19.07
CA VAL A 149 11.75 11.92 18.49
C VAL A 149 10.62 11.69 19.51
N PRO A 150 9.47 12.37 19.38
CA PRO A 150 8.30 12.07 20.19
C PRO A 150 7.86 10.62 19.97
N THR A 151 7.57 9.89 21.05
CA THR A 151 7.20 8.45 21.03
C THR A 151 5.97 8.14 21.89
N ALA A 152 5.32 9.18 22.44
CA ALA A 152 4.12 9.06 23.24
C ALA A 152 3.13 10.22 23.01
N THR A 153 1.91 10.06 23.53
CA THR A 153 0.74 10.94 23.38
C THR A 153 0.42 11.27 21.93
N ASN A 154 -0.45 10.46 21.34
CA ASN A 154 -1.09 10.72 20.06
C ASN A 154 -2.59 10.36 20.12
N ALA A 155 -3.25 10.40 18.97
CA ALA A 155 -4.65 10.04 18.83
C ALA A 155 -4.96 9.44 17.45
N LEU A 156 -5.97 8.57 17.39
CA LEU A 156 -6.63 8.20 16.14
C LEU A 156 -7.64 9.29 15.76
N ARG A 157 -7.54 9.77 14.53
CA ARG A 157 -8.43 10.76 13.91
C ARG A 157 -9.41 10.02 13.00
N ILE A 158 -10.66 10.47 12.96
CA ILE A 158 -11.59 10.12 11.87
C ILE A 158 -12.04 11.41 11.19
N VAL A 159 -12.04 11.42 9.86
CA VAL A 159 -12.62 12.47 9.01
C VAL A 159 -13.66 11.87 8.06
N ASN A 160 -14.51 12.72 7.49
CA ASN A 160 -15.33 12.31 6.35
C ASN A 160 -14.48 12.18 5.07
N ARG A 161 -15.04 11.57 4.01
CA ARG A 161 -14.35 11.30 2.73
C ARG A 161 -13.74 12.54 2.05
N ALA A 162 -14.23 13.75 2.36
CA ALA A 162 -13.69 15.01 1.83
C ALA A 162 -12.53 15.59 2.67
N GLY A 163 -12.11 14.89 3.74
CA GLY A 163 -11.11 15.38 4.69
C GLY A 163 -11.66 16.33 5.75
N ALA A 164 -12.99 16.41 5.91
CA ALA A 164 -13.65 17.40 6.76
C ALA A 164 -14.39 16.78 7.95
N ASN A 165 -14.88 17.64 8.85
CA ASN A 165 -15.65 17.30 10.05
C ASN A 165 -14.93 16.33 11.00
N GLY A 166 -13.60 16.45 11.14
CA GLY A 166 -12.78 15.48 11.86
C GLY A 166 -12.96 15.49 13.38
N TRP A 167 -13.03 14.30 13.99
CA TRP A 167 -13.02 14.10 15.44
C TRP A 167 -11.89 13.15 15.88
N THR A 168 -11.57 13.18 17.18
CA THR A 168 -10.68 12.20 17.81
C THR A 168 -11.50 10.99 18.22
N TYR A 169 -11.07 9.80 17.80
CA TYR A 169 -11.75 8.53 18.04
C TYR A 169 -11.20 7.80 19.27
N ALA A 170 -9.88 7.68 19.35
CA ALA A 170 -9.14 7.15 20.48
C ALA A 170 -7.92 8.05 20.75
N SER A 171 -7.47 8.10 22.00
CA SER A 171 -6.28 8.84 22.43
C SER A 171 -5.34 7.92 23.19
N ALA A 172 -4.06 8.29 23.24
CA ALA A 172 -3.08 7.77 24.18
C ALA A 172 -2.50 8.91 25.04
N SER A 173 -2.14 8.61 26.29
CA SER A 173 -1.79 9.64 27.28
C SER A 173 -0.90 9.10 28.41
N LEU A 174 0.23 9.77 28.63
CA LEU A 174 1.10 9.50 29.79
C LEU A 174 0.50 9.96 31.14
N GLN A 175 -0.74 10.46 31.16
CA GLN A 175 -1.40 10.92 32.40
C GLN A 175 -2.12 9.78 33.15
N ASN A 176 -2.55 8.73 32.45
CA ASN A 176 -3.32 7.61 33.01
C ASN A 176 -2.77 6.29 32.45
N GLU A 177 -2.40 5.35 33.32
CA GLU A 177 -1.70 4.10 32.93
C GLU A 177 -2.49 3.28 31.89
N GLY A 178 -3.82 3.27 31.97
CA GLY A 178 -4.70 2.58 31.01
C GLY A 178 -4.92 3.28 29.67
N GLU A 179 -4.47 4.52 29.48
CA GLU A 179 -4.52 5.20 28.16
C GLU A 179 -3.31 4.84 27.28
N GLY A 180 -2.23 4.31 27.87
CA GLY A 180 -1.03 3.92 27.13
C GLY A 180 -0.27 5.10 26.50
N GLN A 181 0.74 4.77 25.69
CA GLN A 181 1.66 5.74 25.09
C GLN A 181 1.27 6.11 23.66
N LEU A 182 0.84 5.15 22.85
CA LEU A 182 0.42 5.34 21.45
C LEU A 182 -0.86 4.57 21.12
N VAL A 183 -1.63 5.10 20.18
CA VAL A 183 -2.68 4.39 19.42
C VAL A 183 -2.42 4.54 17.93
N TYR A 184 -2.39 3.43 17.20
CA TYR A 184 -1.93 3.41 15.79
C TYR A 184 -2.57 2.28 14.96
N ALA A 185 -2.24 2.24 13.66
CA ALA A 185 -2.67 1.21 12.70
C ALA A 185 -4.20 0.88 12.73
N PRO A 186 -5.09 1.88 12.56
CA PRO A 186 -6.54 1.65 12.52
C PRO A 186 -6.95 0.76 11.34
N SER A 187 -7.88 -0.15 11.60
CA SER A 187 -8.47 -1.06 10.62
C SER A 187 -9.97 -1.15 10.81
N TRP A 188 -10.72 -1.20 9.72
CA TRP A 188 -12.18 -1.20 9.75
C TRP A 188 -12.74 -2.61 9.70
N SER A 189 -13.73 -2.88 10.55
CA SER A 189 -14.66 -4.00 10.37
C SER A 189 -15.26 -4.00 8.95
N PRO A 190 -15.57 -5.15 8.33
CA PRO A 190 -16.01 -5.19 6.93
C PRO A 190 -17.34 -4.47 6.66
N ASP A 191 -18.19 -4.31 7.68
CA ASP A 191 -19.44 -3.55 7.63
C ASP A 191 -19.29 -2.06 7.97
N ALA A 192 -18.09 -1.63 8.35
CA ALA A 192 -17.72 -0.31 8.86
C ALA A 192 -18.45 0.13 10.15
N SER A 193 -18.99 -0.80 10.94
CA SER A 193 -19.64 -0.49 12.23
C SER A 193 -18.62 -0.22 13.35
N GLU A 194 -17.45 -0.87 13.28
CA GLU A 194 -16.34 -0.79 14.23
C GLU A 194 -14.98 -0.46 13.59
N ILE A 195 -14.05 0.04 14.41
CA ILE A 195 -12.64 0.20 14.09
C ILE A 195 -11.81 -0.53 15.14
N ALA A 196 -11.01 -1.50 14.69
CA ALA A 196 -9.94 -2.10 15.47
C ALA A 196 -8.64 -1.29 15.32
N TYR A 197 -7.79 -1.28 16.32
CA TYR A 197 -6.51 -0.56 16.32
C TYR A 197 -5.55 -1.13 17.35
N GLN A 198 -4.28 -0.72 17.28
CA GLN A 198 -3.26 -1.12 18.24
C GLN A 198 -3.04 -0.02 19.27
N ARG A 199 -3.00 -0.38 20.57
CA ARG A 199 -2.55 0.49 21.68
C ARG A 199 -1.25 -0.04 22.24
N PHE A 200 -0.20 0.78 22.26
CA PHE A 200 1.03 0.49 22.98
C PHE A 200 0.93 1.04 24.40
N LEU A 201 0.98 0.17 25.42
CA LEU A 201 0.96 0.56 26.83
C LEU A 201 2.33 1.03 27.32
N GLY A 202 3.40 0.51 26.71
CA GLY A 202 4.78 0.81 27.08
C GLY A 202 5.63 -0.44 27.31
N TYR A 203 6.91 -0.20 27.53
CA TYR A 203 7.89 -1.20 27.94
C TYR A 203 7.70 -1.54 29.43
N GLN A 204 7.41 -2.80 29.74
CA GLN A 204 7.27 -3.33 31.10
C GLN A 204 8.07 -4.63 31.26
N SER A 205 8.81 -4.80 32.35
CA SER A 205 9.51 -6.05 32.69
C SER A 205 10.41 -6.63 31.57
N LEU A 206 11.02 -5.75 30.77
CA LEU A 206 11.85 -6.04 29.59
C LEU A 206 11.14 -6.45 28.29
N VAL A 207 9.81 -6.36 28.21
CA VAL A 207 9.03 -6.52 26.97
C VAL A 207 8.19 -5.29 26.66
N ASP A 208 7.88 -5.05 25.40
CA ASP A 208 6.82 -4.13 25.01
C ASP A 208 5.45 -4.77 25.30
N VAL A 209 4.47 -3.97 25.74
CA VAL A 209 3.11 -4.45 25.97
C VAL A 209 2.13 -3.72 25.05
N LEU A 210 1.50 -4.47 24.15
CA LEU A 210 0.52 -3.96 23.20
C LEU A 210 -0.83 -4.65 23.38
N LEU A 211 -1.91 -3.90 23.14
CA LEU A 211 -3.28 -4.40 23.07
C LEU A 211 -3.83 -4.15 21.66
N THR A 212 -4.50 -5.14 21.08
CA THR A 212 -5.44 -4.90 19.99
C THR A 212 -6.79 -4.57 20.60
N GLU A 213 -7.33 -3.40 20.31
CA GLU A 213 -8.65 -2.95 20.77
C GLU A 213 -9.61 -2.80 19.59
N THR A 214 -10.92 -2.95 19.82
CA THR A 214 -11.99 -2.55 18.88
C THR A 214 -12.97 -1.60 19.57
N GLY A 215 -13.79 -0.91 18.79
CA GLY A 215 -14.89 -0.12 19.33
C GLY A 215 -15.82 0.38 18.23
N ASN A 216 -17.01 0.85 18.63
CA ASN A 216 -17.99 1.33 17.67
C ASN A 216 -17.51 2.62 16.97
N ALA A 217 -17.45 2.60 15.64
CA ALA A 217 -16.82 3.62 14.79
C ALA A 217 -17.50 5.00 14.77
N PHE A 218 -18.52 5.22 15.60
CA PHE A 218 -19.14 6.53 15.85
C PHE A 218 -19.08 6.94 17.34
N ARG A 219 -19.07 5.98 18.27
CA ARG A 219 -19.09 6.24 19.72
C ARG A 219 -17.71 6.17 20.38
N GLY A 220 -16.76 5.46 19.76
CA GLY A 220 -15.55 5.00 20.44
C GLY A 220 -15.90 4.02 21.56
N GLY A 221 -15.09 4.02 22.63
CA GLY A 221 -15.23 3.11 23.77
C GLY A 221 -14.55 1.78 23.51
N GLY A 222 -13.22 1.80 23.49
CA GLY A 222 -12.40 0.63 23.17
C GLY A 222 -12.56 -0.52 24.15
N THR A 223 -12.71 -1.74 23.64
CA THR A 223 -12.59 -3.00 24.37
C THR A 223 -11.47 -3.85 23.78
N VAL A 224 -10.87 -4.73 24.58
CA VAL A 224 -9.68 -5.50 24.18
C VAL A 224 -10.10 -6.74 23.40
N LEU A 225 -9.45 -6.99 22.26
CA LEU A 225 -9.57 -8.23 21.49
C LEU A 225 -8.41 -9.19 21.79
N GLY A 226 -7.21 -8.67 21.98
CA GLY A 226 -6.00 -9.45 22.21
C GLY A 226 -4.85 -8.61 22.76
N ALA A 227 -3.75 -9.27 23.14
CA ALA A 227 -2.51 -8.62 23.59
C ALA A 227 -1.30 -9.25 22.90
N GLY A 228 -0.20 -8.51 22.79
CA GLY A 228 1.05 -8.93 22.14
C GLY A 228 2.29 -8.32 22.80
N ALA A 229 3.45 -8.89 22.51
CA ALA A 229 4.74 -8.57 23.15
C ALA A 229 5.73 -7.83 22.22
N GLY A 230 5.31 -7.53 20.99
CA GLY A 230 6.08 -6.91 19.93
C GLY A 230 5.24 -5.95 19.09
N TRP A 231 5.84 -5.34 18.07
CA TRP A 231 5.15 -4.37 17.21
C TRP A 231 4.04 -5.07 16.40
N LEU A 232 2.79 -4.68 16.65
CA LEU A 232 1.62 -5.29 16.03
C LEU A 232 1.25 -4.54 14.74
N LEU A 233 0.99 -5.26 13.65
CA LEU A 233 0.49 -4.66 12.41
C LEU A 233 -1.01 -4.37 12.50
N ALA A 234 -1.55 -3.65 11.52
CA ALA A 234 -2.99 -3.35 11.42
C ALA A 234 -3.84 -4.64 11.49
N PRO A 235 -4.86 -4.73 12.36
CA PRO A 235 -5.70 -5.92 12.49
C PRO A 235 -6.41 -6.28 11.18
N SER A 236 -6.30 -7.54 10.73
CA SER A 236 -6.92 -7.99 9.48
C SER A 236 -8.20 -8.77 9.75
N PHE A 237 -9.36 -8.13 9.63
CA PHE A 237 -10.66 -8.80 9.70
C PHE A 237 -10.82 -9.80 8.54
N ALA A 238 -11.39 -10.97 8.84
CA ALA A 238 -11.92 -11.87 7.82
C ALA A 238 -13.13 -11.21 7.11
N PRO A 239 -13.37 -11.43 5.81
CA PRO A 239 -14.48 -10.78 5.07
C PRO A 239 -15.88 -10.97 5.67
N GLY A 240 -16.10 -12.06 6.42
CA GLY A 240 -17.36 -12.31 7.14
C GLY A 240 -17.50 -11.55 8.47
N GLY A 241 -16.49 -10.81 8.92
CA GLY A 241 -16.49 -10.01 10.15
C GLY A 241 -16.28 -10.78 11.46
N GLY A 242 -16.49 -12.10 11.50
CA GLY A 242 -16.42 -12.90 12.73
C GLY A 242 -15.02 -13.20 13.29
N ASN A 243 -13.95 -12.95 12.52
CA ASN A 243 -12.58 -13.27 12.91
C ASN A 243 -11.60 -12.15 12.57
N VAL A 244 -10.50 -12.09 13.32
CA VAL A 244 -9.40 -11.14 13.09
C VAL A 244 -8.06 -11.88 13.13
N ALA A 245 -7.18 -11.59 12.18
CA ALA A 245 -5.78 -11.99 12.21
C ALA A 245 -4.93 -10.78 12.63
N VAL A 246 -4.10 -10.94 13.66
CA VAL A 246 -3.13 -9.95 14.12
C VAL A 246 -1.73 -10.49 13.86
N VAL A 247 -0.87 -9.72 13.18
CA VAL A 247 0.53 -10.08 12.93
C VAL A 247 1.42 -9.32 13.90
N GLU A 248 2.27 -10.04 14.62
CA GLU A 248 3.24 -9.50 15.58
C GLU A 248 4.67 -9.62 15.03
N HIS A 249 5.44 -8.54 15.21
CA HIS A 249 6.89 -8.48 15.04
C HIS A 249 7.52 -8.10 16.38
N ASN A 250 7.89 -9.10 17.19
CA ASN A 250 8.82 -8.85 18.28
C ASN A 250 10.21 -8.58 17.68
N TRP A 251 11.05 -7.77 18.33
CA TRP A 251 12.42 -7.49 17.86
C TRP A 251 13.45 -8.46 18.44
N SER A 252 13.19 -9.00 19.63
CA SER A 252 13.95 -10.06 20.30
C SER A 252 13.11 -10.65 21.42
N ASP A 253 12.93 -11.97 21.43
CA ASP A 253 12.45 -12.65 22.64
C ASP A 253 13.56 -12.68 23.72
N ALA A 254 13.24 -13.13 24.94
CA ALA A 254 14.24 -13.18 26.02
C ALA A 254 15.23 -14.36 25.87
N ARG A 255 15.07 -15.20 24.83
CA ARG A 255 16.08 -16.17 24.38
C ARG A 255 17.15 -15.51 23.50
N GLY A 256 16.88 -14.30 22.97
CA GLY A 256 17.78 -13.53 22.12
C GLY A 256 17.70 -13.87 20.64
N LEU A 257 16.58 -14.43 20.18
CA LEU A 257 16.40 -14.83 18.77
C LEU A 257 16.03 -13.64 17.89
N SER A 258 16.15 -13.82 16.56
CA SER A 258 15.77 -12.82 15.56
C SER A 258 15.34 -13.48 14.23
N GLY A 259 15.16 -12.69 13.16
CA GLY A 259 14.75 -13.20 11.85
C GLY A 259 13.29 -13.63 11.85
N TYR A 260 13.00 -14.88 11.47
CA TYR A 260 11.62 -15.41 11.52
C TYR A 260 11.16 -15.83 12.93
N GLU A 261 12.08 -16.15 13.85
CA GLU A 261 11.72 -16.73 15.18
C GLU A 261 10.89 -15.80 16.07
N ILE A 262 10.94 -14.50 15.77
CA ILE A 262 10.34 -13.38 16.50
C ILE A 262 9.01 -12.87 15.89
N TRP A 263 8.54 -13.49 14.80
CA TRP A 263 7.23 -13.18 14.20
C TRP A 263 6.16 -14.17 14.64
N SER A 264 4.91 -13.71 14.68
CA SER A 264 3.74 -14.57 14.83
C SER A 264 2.50 -13.98 14.17
N THR A 265 1.51 -14.83 13.88
CA THR A 265 0.15 -14.40 13.51
C THR A 265 -0.85 -15.09 14.43
N THR A 266 -1.62 -14.31 15.17
CA THR A 266 -2.65 -14.78 16.09
C THR A 266 -4.03 -14.61 15.46
N LEU A 267 -4.86 -15.66 15.53
CA LEU A 267 -6.23 -15.65 15.05
C LEU A 267 -7.21 -15.54 16.22
N LEU A 268 -8.13 -14.60 16.12
CA LEU A 268 -9.13 -14.27 17.13
C LEU A 268 -10.54 -14.58 16.61
N ASP A 269 -11.39 -15.16 17.45
CA ASP A 269 -12.84 -15.29 17.26
C ASP A 269 -13.57 -14.16 18.00
N LEU A 270 -14.36 -13.37 17.28
CA LEU A 270 -15.16 -12.28 17.85
C LEU A 270 -16.56 -12.73 18.33
N ALA A 271 -16.92 -14.00 18.13
CA ALA A 271 -18.21 -14.52 18.63
C ALA A 271 -18.18 -14.83 20.14
N THR A 272 -17.00 -14.97 20.74
CA THR A 272 -16.82 -15.50 22.10
C THR A 272 -15.88 -14.63 22.94
N PRO A 273 -16.38 -13.86 23.94
CA PRO A 273 -15.55 -13.17 24.93
C PRO A 273 -14.74 -14.13 25.82
N SER A 274 -13.59 -13.68 26.31
CA SER A 274 -12.64 -14.46 27.11
C SER A 274 -11.92 -13.60 28.18
N GLU A 275 -10.84 -14.12 28.78
CA GLU A 275 -9.91 -13.35 29.61
C GLU A 275 -8.45 -13.74 29.32
N ILE A 276 -7.57 -12.73 29.26
CA ILE A 276 -6.11 -12.92 29.20
C ILE A 276 -5.55 -12.80 30.62
N ILE A 277 -4.88 -13.85 31.10
CA ILE A 277 -4.30 -13.87 32.44
C ILE A 277 -2.94 -13.14 32.43
N LEU A 278 -2.95 -11.86 32.81
CA LEU A 278 -1.72 -11.07 32.97
C LEU A 278 -1.16 -11.19 34.41
N PRO A 279 0.13 -10.92 34.64
CA PRO A 279 0.72 -10.89 35.99
C PRO A 279 0.07 -9.87 36.96
N VAL A 280 -0.63 -8.87 36.42
CA VAL A 280 -1.38 -7.85 37.17
C VAL A 280 -2.82 -8.26 37.50
N GLY A 281 -3.32 -9.35 36.90
CA GLY A 281 -4.70 -9.83 37.00
C GLY A 281 -5.30 -10.25 35.64
N PRO A 282 -6.49 -10.86 35.61
CA PRO A 282 -7.20 -11.16 34.37
C PRO A 282 -7.65 -9.86 33.67
N LEU A 283 -7.39 -9.79 32.37
CA LEU A 283 -7.86 -8.74 31.47
C LEU A 283 -8.98 -9.33 30.59
N PRO A 284 -10.25 -8.93 30.75
CA PRO A 284 -11.34 -9.45 29.92
C PRO A 284 -11.18 -9.01 28.46
N THR A 285 -11.54 -9.89 27.53
CA THR A 285 -11.54 -9.62 26.08
C THR A 285 -12.89 -9.91 25.45
N ASP A 286 -13.26 -9.14 24.43
CA ASP A 286 -14.45 -9.39 23.60
C ASP A 286 -14.17 -10.42 22.48
N ALA A 287 -13.03 -11.11 22.53
CA ALA A 287 -12.64 -12.18 21.62
C ALA A 287 -11.87 -13.31 22.31
N THR A 288 -11.84 -14.47 21.67
CA THR A 288 -11.09 -15.67 22.09
C THR A 288 -9.96 -15.95 21.10
N GLU A 289 -8.76 -16.26 21.59
CA GLU A 289 -7.69 -16.78 20.73
C GLU A 289 -8.04 -18.19 20.23
N LEU A 290 -8.01 -18.37 18.90
CA LEU A 290 -8.13 -19.67 18.25
C LEU A 290 -6.77 -20.38 18.19
N VAL A 291 -5.74 -19.66 17.71
CA VAL A 291 -4.37 -20.15 17.59
C VAL A 291 -3.39 -19.00 17.28
N THR A 292 -2.17 -19.09 17.82
CA THR A 292 -1.01 -18.30 17.40
C THR A 292 -0.07 -19.15 16.55
N ILE A 293 0.10 -18.81 15.27
CA ILE A 293 1.06 -19.43 14.37
C ILE A 293 2.42 -18.74 14.52
N ARG A 294 3.39 -19.40 15.16
CA ARG A 294 4.77 -18.90 15.30
C ARG A 294 5.51 -18.90 13.95
N ARG A 295 6.40 -17.92 13.79
CA ARG A 295 7.18 -17.59 12.59
C ARG A 295 6.36 -17.03 11.40
N ALA A 296 5.07 -16.72 11.59
CA ALA A 296 4.22 -16.17 10.52
C ALA A 296 4.40 -14.65 10.35
N ALA A 297 5.14 -14.24 9.32
CA ALA A 297 5.57 -12.86 9.07
C ALA A 297 4.65 -12.06 8.12
N GLY A 298 3.37 -12.43 8.05
CA GLY A 298 2.38 -11.78 7.18
C GLY A 298 1.20 -12.71 6.85
N ALA A 299 0.01 -12.14 6.77
CA ALA A 299 -1.25 -12.88 6.64
C ALA A 299 -2.20 -12.23 5.61
N SER A 300 -3.04 -13.03 4.96
CA SER A 300 -4.13 -12.52 4.11
C SER A 300 -5.28 -13.53 3.96
N TRP A 301 -6.49 -13.12 4.34
CA TRP A 301 -7.71 -13.93 4.24
C TRP A 301 -8.12 -14.17 2.78
N SER A 302 -8.69 -15.34 2.49
CA SER A 302 -9.38 -15.58 1.21
C SER A 302 -10.62 -14.68 1.08
N PRO A 303 -11.06 -14.31 -0.14
CA PRO A 303 -12.23 -13.44 -0.35
C PRO A 303 -13.56 -13.93 0.25
N ASP A 304 -13.68 -15.25 0.48
CA ASP A 304 -14.82 -15.89 1.14
C ASP A 304 -14.63 -16.08 2.66
N GLY A 305 -13.47 -15.73 3.20
CA GLY A 305 -13.09 -15.91 4.62
C GLY A 305 -12.87 -17.36 5.06
N ALA A 306 -12.97 -18.35 4.16
CA ALA A 306 -12.87 -19.77 4.51
C ALA A 306 -11.42 -20.26 4.73
N ALA A 307 -10.42 -19.49 4.30
CA ALA A 307 -9.01 -19.83 4.35
C ALA A 307 -8.12 -18.60 4.59
N LEU A 308 -6.85 -18.87 4.92
CA LEU A 308 -5.84 -17.86 5.20
C LEU A 308 -4.53 -18.21 4.48
N ALA A 309 -3.86 -17.21 3.91
CA ALA A 309 -2.51 -17.34 3.37
C ALA A 309 -1.50 -16.72 4.34
N LEU A 310 -0.54 -17.50 4.83
CA LEU A 310 0.51 -17.06 5.77
C LEU A 310 1.91 -17.13 5.14
N LEU A 311 2.74 -16.11 5.33
CA LEU A 311 4.17 -16.11 5.00
C LEU A 311 4.97 -16.73 6.15
N LEU A 312 5.61 -17.86 5.87
CA LEU A 312 6.36 -18.67 6.84
C LEU A 312 7.80 -18.94 6.34
N PRO A 313 8.71 -19.44 7.19
CA PRO A 313 10.05 -19.84 6.79
C PRO A 313 10.09 -20.89 5.68
N ALA A 314 11.20 -20.93 4.94
CA ALA A 314 11.47 -22.02 4.01
C ALA A 314 11.76 -23.30 4.78
N GLY A 315 10.93 -24.33 4.58
CA GLY A 315 11.04 -25.59 5.33
C GLY A 315 10.36 -25.58 6.70
N TRP A 316 9.56 -24.57 7.03
CA TRP A 316 8.61 -24.63 8.16
C TRP A 316 7.69 -25.85 8.02
N THR A 317 7.41 -26.53 9.13
CA THR A 317 6.38 -27.58 9.23
C THR A 317 5.54 -27.40 10.50
N PRO A 318 4.31 -27.94 10.57
CA PRO A 318 3.47 -27.86 11.76
C PRO A 318 4.09 -28.49 13.03
N GLU A 319 5.06 -29.39 12.86
CA GLU A 319 5.75 -30.13 13.92
C GLU A 319 7.12 -29.52 14.29
N ALA A 320 7.49 -28.37 13.72
CA ALA A 320 8.79 -27.73 13.96
C ALA A 320 8.87 -27.13 15.37
N ASP A 321 9.75 -27.64 16.23
CA ASP A 321 9.87 -27.20 17.62
C ASP A 321 10.06 -25.67 17.71
N GLU A 322 9.23 -25.03 18.53
CA GLU A 322 9.21 -23.59 18.75
C GLU A 322 10.31 -23.13 19.73
N ARG A 323 10.90 -24.08 20.48
CA ARG A 323 11.98 -23.81 21.44
C ARG A 323 13.35 -23.72 20.79
N GLU A 324 13.58 -24.48 19.72
CA GLU A 324 14.84 -24.51 18.98
C GLU A 324 14.93 -23.35 17.96
N PRO A 325 16.11 -22.73 17.78
CA PRO A 325 16.35 -21.77 16.71
C PRO A 325 16.54 -22.50 15.38
N LEU A 326 15.54 -22.41 14.49
CA LEU A 326 15.49 -23.11 13.21
C LEU A 326 15.60 -22.16 12.01
N PHE A 327 15.17 -20.90 12.18
CA PHE A 327 14.90 -19.95 11.10
C PHE A 327 15.39 -18.52 11.41
N GLU A 328 16.54 -18.37 12.08
CA GLU A 328 17.13 -17.07 12.47
C GLU A 328 17.44 -16.11 11.29
N ASN A 329 17.55 -16.63 10.06
CA ASN A 329 17.81 -15.81 8.88
C ASN A 329 16.51 -15.24 8.28
N SER A 330 16.54 -13.97 7.87
CA SER A 330 15.56 -13.36 6.96
C SER A 330 15.74 -13.78 5.48
N ASP A 331 16.10 -15.06 5.26
CA ASP A 331 16.15 -15.68 3.93
C ASP A 331 14.74 -15.83 3.32
N ALA A 332 14.63 -16.08 2.01
CA ALA A 332 13.33 -16.15 1.33
C ALA A 332 12.53 -17.40 1.73
N GLY A 333 11.36 -17.19 2.35
CA GLY A 333 10.46 -18.23 2.87
C GLY A 333 9.45 -18.79 1.87
N ALA A 334 8.28 -19.19 2.38
CA ALA A 334 7.19 -19.79 1.61
C ALA A 334 5.81 -19.30 2.10
N ILE A 335 4.85 -19.19 1.19
CA ILE A 335 3.44 -18.94 1.56
C ILE A 335 2.74 -20.29 1.71
N TRP A 336 2.00 -20.46 2.80
CA TRP A 336 1.16 -21.61 3.10
C TRP A 336 -0.32 -21.23 3.12
N GLN A 337 -1.18 -22.18 2.79
CA GLN A 337 -2.62 -22.11 3.01
C GLN A 337 -2.98 -22.79 4.33
N PHE A 338 -3.79 -22.09 5.11
CA PHE A 338 -4.47 -22.56 6.32
C PHE A 338 -5.99 -22.46 6.09
N ASP A 339 -6.79 -23.17 6.89
CA ASP A 339 -8.23 -22.87 7.00
C ASP A 339 -8.49 -21.67 7.94
N ALA A 340 -9.76 -21.28 8.08
CA ALA A 340 -10.15 -20.17 8.95
C ALA A 340 -9.93 -20.41 10.45
N THR A 341 -9.69 -21.66 10.90
CA THR A 341 -9.33 -21.96 12.30
C THR A 341 -7.81 -21.96 12.52
N GLY A 342 -7.02 -21.73 11.47
CA GLY A 342 -5.57 -21.80 11.53
C GLY A 342 -5.01 -23.23 11.53
N THR A 343 -5.74 -24.20 10.97
CA THR A 343 -5.18 -25.52 10.66
C THR A 343 -4.37 -25.44 9.36
N PRO A 344 -3.10 -25.88 9.34
CA PRO A 344 -2.27 -25.88 8.12
C PRO A 344 -2.79 -26.90 7.09
N LEU A 345 -2.98 -26.46 5.85
CA LEU A 345 -3.51 -27.30 4.76
C LEU A 345 -2.43 -27.74 3.76
N LYS A 346 -1.62 -26.78 3.25
CA LYS A 346 -0.56 -27.04 2.26
C LYS A 346 0.33 -25.82 2.03
N THR A 347 1.58 -26.04 1.60
CA THR A 347 2.38 -24.97 0.97
C THR A 347 1.73 -24.54 -0.35
N LEU A 348 1.71 -23.25 -0.64
CA LEU A 348 1.22 -22.69 -1.91
C LEU A 348 2.35 -22.37 -2.89
N ILE A 349 3.41 -21.70 -2.41
CA ILE A 349 4.49 -21.14 -3.23
C ILE A 349 5.73 -20.92 -2.35
N VAL A 350 6.93 -21.11 -2.90
CA VAL A 350 8.22 -21.03 -2.19
C VAL A 350 9.12 -19.91 -2.73
N ALA A 351 10.20 -19.61 -2.01
CA ALA A 351 11.14 -18.54 -2.27
C ALA A 351 10.43 -17.17 -2.37
N VAL A 352 9.86 -16.71 -1.25
CA VAL A 352 9.16 -15.43 -1.12
C VAL A 352 9.93 -14.54 -0.15
N ASP A 353 10.22 -13.28 -0.53
CA ASP A 353 10.99 -12.34 0.29
C ASP A 353 10.41 -12.20 1.71
N PHE A 354 11.27 -12.21 2.73
CA PHE A 354 10.92 -12.01 4.14
C PHE A 354 10.05 -10.75 4.37
N ALA A 355 9.11 -10.81 5.33
CA ALA A 355 8.16 -9.74 5.69
C ALA A 355 7.39 -9.08 4.50
N SER A 356 7.21 -9.82 3.41
CA SER A 356 6.43 -9.36 2.25
C SER A 356 4.96 -9.14 2.61
N PRO A 357 4.34 -8.01 2.21
CA PRO A 357 2.89 -7.90 2.22
C PRO A 357 2.26 -8.94 1.27
N LEU A 358 1.11 -9.47 1.68
CA LEU A 358 0.29 -10.45 0.96
C LEU A 358 -1.11 -9.90 0.75
N ILE A 359 -1.70 -10.12 -0.43
CA ILE A 359 -3.15 -9.94 -0.63
C ILE A 359 -3.67 -11.11 -1.47
N TRP A 360 -4.60 -11.89 -0.92
CA TRP A 360 -5.37 -12.88 -1.64
C TRP A 360 -6.55 -12.16 -2.31
N LEU A 361 -6.57 -12.16 -3.64
CA LEU A 361 -7.62 -11.51 -4.44
C LEU A 361 -8.40 -12.52 -5.25
N ASP A 362 -9.66 -12.19 -5.48
CA ASP A 362 -10.51 -12.88 -6.43
C ASP A 362 -9.99 -12.75 -7.87
N ALA A 363 -10.55 -13.54 -8.78
CA ALA A 363 -10.35 -13.34 -10.22
C ALA A 363 -10.78 -11.93 -10.62
N ALA A 364 -9.97 -11.23 -11.43
CA ALA A 364 -10.26 -9.87 -11.85
C ALA A 364 -11.65 -9.80 -12.55
N PRO A 365 -12.46 -8.75 -12.33
CA PRO A 365 -13.85 -8.73 -12.79
C PRO A 365 -13.97 -8.96 -14.30
N ALA A 366 -14.89 -9.85 -14.65
CA ALA A 366 -15.31 -10.04 -16.02
C ALA A 366 -16.07 -8.80 -16.53
N SER A 367 -16.12 -8.64 -17.85
CA SER A 367 -16.76 -7.47 -18.46
C SER A 367 -17.61 -7.84 -19.66
N THR A 368 -18.81 -7.28 -19.71
CA THR A 368 -19.69 -7.27 -20.87
C THR A 368 -20.02 -5.82 -21.24
N ALA A 369 -20.71 -5.57 -22.35
CA ALA A 369 -21.06 -4.22 -22.78
C ALA A 369 -22.40 -4.15 -23.52
N LEU A 370 -23.13 -3.07 -23.27
CA LEU A 370 -24.37 -2.71 -23.96
C LEU A 370 -24.31 -1.24 -24.39
N GLN A 371 -24.61 -0.94 -25.66
CA GLN A 371 -24.64 0.44 -26.19
C GLN A 371 -23.38 1.29 -25.87
N GLY A 372 -22.20 0.64 -25.81
CA GLY A 372 -20.92 1.29 -25.47
C GLY A 372 -20.67 1.53 -23.98
N ILE A 373 -21.54 1.03 -23.10
CA ILE A 373 -21.40 1.05 -21.64
C ILE A 373 -20.99 -0.35 -21.19
N SER A 374 -19.88 -0.49 -20.46
CA SER A 374 -19.42 -1.77 -19.93
C SER A 374 -19.98 -2.04 -18.54
N LEU A 375 -20.48 -3.26 -18.31
CA LEU A 375 -20.80 -3.77 -16.99
C LEU A 375 -19.63 -4.66 -16.52
N LYS A 376 -19.03 -4.34 -15.38
CA LYS A 376 -17.98 -5.15 -14.72
C LYS A 376 -18.62 -5.95 -13.59
N TYR A 377 -18.38 -7.26 -13.54
CA TYR A 377 -19.02 -8.18 -12.58
C TYR A 377 -18.04 -9.29 -12.16
N PRO A 378 -18.23 -9.95 -11.00
CA PRO A 378 -17.33 -11.03 -10.55
C PRO A 378 -17.30 -12.18 -11.56
N ALA A 379 -16.10 -12.66 -11.91
CA ALA A 379 -15.94 -13.64 -12.99
C ALA A 379 -16.56 -15.03 -12.73
N SER A 380 -17.03 -15.29 -11.51
CA SER A 380 -17.78 -16.47 -11.09
C SER A 380 -19.29 -16.38 -11.35
N TRP A 381 -19.82 -15.18 -11.64
CA TRP A 381 -21.25 -14.93 -11.85
C TRP A 381 -21.66 -15.23 -13.30
N GLN A 382 -22.92 -15.62 -13.47
CA GLN A 382 -23.52 -15.83 -14.79
C GLN A 382 -24.13 -14.54 -15.33
N LEU A 383 -24.04 -14.36 -16.65
CA LEU A 383 -24.83 -13.36 -17.36
C LEU A 383 -26.19 -13.96 -17.74
N ASP A 384 -27.25 -13.18 -17.50
CA ASP A 384 -28.57 -13.49 -18.02
C ASP A 384 -28.61 -13.31 -19.55
N ALA A 385 -29.60 -13.95 -20.19
CA ALA A 385 -29.95 -13.61 -21.57
C ALA A 385 -30.40 -12.13 -21.63
N PRO A 386 -29.98 -11.34 -22.65
CA PRO A 386 -30.35 -9.93 -22.75
C PRO A 386 -31.87 -9.72 -22.71
N SER A 387 -32.35 -8.77 -21.91
CA SER A 387 -33.79 -8.47 -21.81
C SER A 387 -34.28 -7.69 -23.04
N GLU A 388 -35.57 -7.79 -23.35
CA GLU A 388 -36.21 -6.97 -24.41
C GLU A 388 -36.12 -5.46 -24.12
N PHE A 389 -35.81 -5.07 -22.88
CA PHE A 389 -35.73 -3.68 -22.41
C PHE A 389 -34.34 -3.04 -22.57
N ALA A 390 -33.39 -3.74 -23.21
CA ALA A 390 -32.00 -3.32 -23.31
C ALA A 390 -31.35 -3.12 -21.93
N GLU A 391 -31.40 -4.18 -21.13
CA GLU A 391 -30.65 -4.33 -19.88
C GLU A 391 -29.67 -5.50 -19.99
N ILE A 392 -28.58 -5.45 -19.22
CA ILE A 392 -27.77 -6.64 -18.92
C ILE A 392 -27.71 -6.83 -17.41
N THR A 393 -27.94 -8.07 -16.98
CA THR A 393 -27.84 -8.50 -15.59
C THR A 393 -26.80 -9.61 -15.46
N ALA A 394 -25.93 -9.47 -14.46
CA ALA A 394 -25.06 -10.52 -13.95
C ALA A 394 -25.57 -10.96 -12.58
N ARG A 395 -25.59 -12.26 -12.30
CA ARG A 395 -26.07 -12.81 -11.01
C ARG A 395 -25.25 -14.00 -10.54
N VAL A 396 -25.28 -14.28 -9.25
CA VAL A 396 -24.70 -15.51 -8.69
C VAL A 396 -25.28 -16.76 -9.38
N THR A 397 -24.44 -17.78 -9.57
CA THR A 397 -24.67 -19.01 -10.36
C THR A 397 -25.94 -19.81 -9.99
N SER A 398 -26.51 -19.57 -8.81
CA SER A 398 -27.76 -20.17 -8.32
C SER A 398 -29.04 -19.44 -8.78
N GLY A 399 -28.91 -18.39 -9.59
CA GLY A 399 -30.05 -17.63 -10.12
C GLY A 399 -30.64 -16.58 -9.17
N GLY A 400 -30.13 -16.49 -7.94
CA GLY A 400 -30.65 -15.63 -6.87
C GLY A 400 -29.95 -14.27 -6.73
N LEU A 401 -29.90 -13.79 -5.49
CA LEU A 401 -29.11 -12.63 -5.06
C LEU A 401 -27.74 -13.09 -4.50
N PRO A 402 -26.68 -12.29 -4.60
CA PRO A 402 -26.62 -10.95 -5.21
C PRO A 402 -26.70 -10.95 -6.75
N LEU A 403 -27.12 -9.79 -7.28
CA LEU A 403 -27.07 -9.48 -8.71
C LEU A 403 -26.60 -8.04 -8.96
N LEU A 404 -26.10 -7.79 -10.17
CA LEU A 404 -25.70 -6.50 -10.68
C LEU A 404 -26.36 -6.30 -12.04
N THR A 405 -27.18 -5.26 -12.19
CA THR A 405 -27.92 -4.97 -13.42
C THR A 405 -27.69 -3.54 -13.90
N MET A 406 -27.76 -3.34 -15.22
CA MET A 406 -27.54 -2.05 -15.88
C MET A 406 -28.63 -1.78 -16.90
N ALA A 407 -29.26 -0.61 -16.77
CA ALA A 407 -30.29 -0.12 -17.68
C ALA A 407 -29.82 1.16 -18.40
N ALA A 408 -29.81 1.11 -19.73
CA ALA A 408 -29.41 2.24 -20.61
C ALA A 408 -30.58 3.22 -20.83
N ILE A 409 -31.19 3.68 -19.74
CA ILE A 409 -32.42 4.46 -19.71
C ILE A 409 -32.18 5.96 -19.40
N PRO A 410 -33.06 6.88 -19.87
CA PRO A 410 -33.00 8.28 -19.49
C PRO A 410 -33.20 8.48 -17.98
N VAL A 411 -32.13 8.86 -17.28
CA VAL A 411 -32.14 9.15 -15.83
C VAL A 411 -31.44 10.47 -15.48
N GLU A 412 -31.86 11.03 -14.36
CA GLU A 412 -31.36 12.27 -13.76
C GLU A 412 -30.64 11.97 -12.43
N ALA A 413 -29.81 12.91 -11.96
CA ALA A 413 -29.16 12.82 -10.64
C ALA A 413 -30.15 12.64 -9.45
N THR A 414 -31.43 12.95 -9.68
CA THR A 414 -32.58 12.86 -8.76
C THR A 414 -33.36 11.53 -8.84
N THR A 415 -33.13 10.67 -9.84
CA THR A 415 -33.92 9.45 -10.05
C THR A 415 -33.76 8.45 -8.90
N THR A 416 -34.87 7.95 -8.36
CA THR A 416 -34.92 6.97 -7.26
C THR A 416 -34.62 5.55 -7.74
N VAL A 417 -34.20 4.68 -6.82
CA VAL A 417 -33.89 3.26 -7.09
C VAL A 417 -35.11 2.53 -7.65
N SER A 418 -36.27 2.66 -6.99
CA SER A 418 -37.53 2.07 -7.47
C SER A 418 -38.08 2.73 -8.74
N GLY A 419 -37.63 3.95 -9.06
CA GLY A 419 -37.97 4.64 -10.31
C GLY A 419 -37.16 4.16 -11.51
N ALA A 420 -35.90 3.75 -11.30
CA ALA A 420 -35.04 3.16 -12.33
C ALA A 420 -35.20 1.64 -12.47
N PHE A 421 -35.48 0.93 -11.37
CA PHE A 421 -35.45 -0.54 -11.31
C PHE A 421 -36.69 -1.14 -10.61
N SER A 422 -37.89 -0.68 -11.00
CA SER A 422 -39.18 -1.09 -10.43
C SER A 422 -39.47 -2.59 -10.49
N TYR A 423 -38.88 -3.33 -11.44
CA TYR A 423 -38.97 -4.80 -11.51
C TYR A 423 -38.22 -5.51 -10.37
N PHE A 424 -37.18 -4.87 -9.83
CA PHE A 424 -36.27 -5.41 -8.81
C PHE A 424 -36.56 -4.87 -7.41
N VAL A 425 -36.97 -3.60 -7.28
CA VAL A 425 -37.17 -2.91 -6.00
C VAL A 425 -38.52 -2.21 -5.99
N ALA A 426 -39.36 -2.52 -5.00
CA ALA A 426 -40.68 -1.94 -4.86
C ALA A 426 -40.65 -0.45 -4.48
N GLU A 427 -41.76 0.25 -4.72
CA GLU A 427 -41.93 1.65 -4.26
C GLU A 427 -41.80 1.77 -2.73
N GLY A 428 -41.22 2.88 -2.27
CA GLY A 428 -41.06 3.16 -0.84
C GLY A 428 -39.74 2.66 -0.22
N ALA A 429 -38.81 2.15 -1.03
CA ALA A 429 -37.43 1.91 -0.61
C ALA A 429 -36.82 3.16 0.06
N GLN A 430 -36.06 2.93 1.13
CA GLN A 430 -35.40 3.98 1.90
C GLN A 430 -33.98 4.19 1.32
N GLU A 431 -33.78 5.32 0.65
CA GLU A 431 -32.47 5.70 0.08
C GLU A 431 -31.65 6.51 1.08
N GLU A 432 -30.37 6.18 1.21
CA GLU A 432 -29.42 6.95 2.00
C GLU A 432 -29.06 8.30 1.34
N ALA A 433 -28.51 9.21 2.13
CA ALA A 433 -27.93 10.46 1.63
C ALA A 433 -26.89 10.18 0.52
N ALA A 434 -27.17 10.74 -0.66
CA ALA A 434 -26.42 10.51 -1.89
C ALA A 434 -24.96 10.99 -1.80
N ILE A 435 -24.07 10.24 -2.41
CA ILE A 435 -22.64 10.56 -2.53
C ILE A 435 -22.37 10.95 -3.98
N THR A 436 -21.85 12.16 -4.20
CA THR A 436 -21.25 12.53 -5.49
C THR A 436 -19.87 11.89 -5.57
N MET A 437 -19.69 10.97 -6.51
CA MET A 437 -18.40 10.32 -6.76
C MET A 437 -17.45 11.30 -7.46
N PRO A 438 -16.12 11.11 -7.44
CA PRO A 438 -15.18 12.07 -8.02
C PRO A 438 -15.36 12.33 -9.53
N ASP A 439 -15.95 11.37 -10.27
CA ASP A 439 -16.32 11.54 -11.67
C ASP A 439 -17.65 12.30 -11.89
N GLY A 440 -18.27 12.82 -10.83
CA GLY A 440 -19.55 13.52 -10.85
C GLY A 440 -20.78 12.61 -10.99
N SER A 441 -20.62 11.28 -11.02
CA SER A 441 -21.76 10.35 -10.92
C SER A 441 -22.32 10.30 -9.50
N ILE A 442 -23.56 9.84 -9.34
CA ILE A 442 -24.25 9.83 -8.05
C ILE A 442 -24.44 8.38 -7.56
N TYR A 443 -23.89 8.08 -6.39
CA TYR A 443 -24.08 6.82 -5.68
C TYR A 443 -25.15 6.98 -4.58
N ARG A 444 -26.11 6.06 -4.53
CA ARG A 444 -27.11 5.94 -3.45
C ARG A 444 -27.25 4.49 -3.00
N ALA A 445 -26.89 4.23 -1.74
CA ALA A 445 -27.25 3.01 -1.03
C ALA A 445 -28.73 3.04 -0.60
N PHE A 446 -29.37 1.89 -0.47
CA PHE A 446 -30.78 1.80 -0.08
C PHE A 446 -31.12 0.48 0.65
N SER A 447 -32.27 0.47 1.31
CA SER A 447 -32.94 -0.75 1.81
C SER A 447 -34.44 -0.72 1.50
N GLY A 448 -35.06 -1.86 1.24
CA GLY A 448 -36.48 -1.95 0.92
C GLY A 448 -36.96 -3.40 0.81
N VAL A 449 -37.97 -3.61 -0.04
CA VAL A 449 -38.43 -4.96 -0.43
C VAL A 449 -38.41 -5.11 -1.94
N ASP A 450 -38.21 -6.34 -2.42
CA ASP A 450 -38.36 -6.68 -3.83
C ASP A 450 -39.84 -6.84 -4.23
N THR A 451 -40.08 -7.12 -5.51
CA THR A 451 -41.42 -7.37 -6.07
C THR A 451 -42.09 -8.66 -5.56
N GLN A 452 -41.40 -9.46 -4.74
CA GLN A 452 -41.90 -10.67 -4.07
C GLN A 452 -42.09 -10.45 -2.55
N GLY A 453 -41.79 -9.27 -2.02
CA GLY A 453 -41.89 -8.91 -0.61
C GLY A 453 -40.70 -9.36 0.26
N ARG A 454 -39.60 -9.81 -0.34
CA ARG A 454 -38.36 -10.17 0.38
C ARG A 454 -37.58 -8.92 0.74
N ALA A 455 -36.95 -8.89 1.92
CA ALA A 455 -36.14 -7.76 2.36
C ALA A 455 -34.83 -7.70 1.56
N VAL A 456 -34.59 -6.57 0.88
CA VAL A 456 -33.41 -6.37 0.03
C VAL A 456 -32.74 -5.04 0.32
N ALA A 457 -31.44 -4.98 0.04
CA ALA A 457 -30.66 -3.74 0.10
C ALA A 457 -29.59 -3.75 -0.98
N GLY A 458 -28.91 -2.64 -1.16
CA GLY A 458 -27.96 -2.49 -2.25
C GLY A 458 -27.55 -1.06 -2.48
N ALA A 459 -27.02 -0.80 -3.67
CA ALA A 459 -26.77 0.56 -4.14
C ALA A 459 -26.99 0.73 -5.64
N MET A 460 -27.46 1.91 -6.01
CA MET A 460 -27.52 2.38 -7.39
C MET A 460 -26.46 3.45 -7.64
N ARG A 461 -25.77 3.36 -8.78
CA ARG A 461 -24.99 4.45 -9.35
C ARG A 461 -25.70 5.00 -10.58
N VAL A 462 -25.94 6.31 -10.59
CA VAL A 462 -26.55 7.04 -11.71
C VAL A 462 -25.50 7.88 -12.40
N VAL A 463 -25.41 7.74 -13.72
CA VAL A 463 -24.56 8.56 -14.58
C VAL A 463 -25.47 9.35 -15.52
N SER A 464 -25.33 10.67 -15.53
CA SER A 464 -26.11 11.59 -16.34
C SER A 464 -25.14 12.63 -16.91
N ARG A 465 -24.84 12.54 -18.21
CA ARG A 465 -23.85 13.38 -18.91
C ARG A 465 -24.21 13.57 -20.38
N ASP A 466 -23.65 14.60 -21.00
CA ASP A 466 -23.71 14.84 -22.44
C ASP A 466 -23.14 13.65 -23.22
N GLY A 467 -24.03 12.89 -23.86
CA GLY A 467 -23.72 11.63 -24.55
C GLY A 467 -24.61 10.45 -24.13
N GLY A 468 -25.34 10.56 -23.01
CA GLY A 468 -26.37 9.60 -22.61
C GLY A 468 -26.33 9.25 -21.12
N SER A 469 -27.50 9.14 -20.50
CA SER A 469 -27.67 8.68 -19.12
C SER A 469 -27.75 7.16 -19.03
N TYR A 470 -27.40 6.60 -17.88
CA TYR A 470 -27.66 5.22 -17.50
C TYR A 470 -27.64 5.04 -15.98
N ALA A 471 -28.27 3.96 -15.51
CA ALA A 471 -28.21 3.55 -14.12
C ALA A 471 -27.65 2.12 -14.00
N ILE A 472 -26.94 1.85 -12.90
CA ILE A 472 -26.44 0.52 -12.54
C ILE A 472 -26.84 0.24 -11.10
N LEU A 473 -27.41 -0.93 -10.84
CA LEU A 473 -27.89 -1.39 -9.54
C LEU A 473 -27.14 -2.65 -9.12
N TYR A 474 -26.49 -2.59 -7.94
CA TYR A 474 -26.10 -3.77 -7.17
C TYR A 474 -27.22 -4.05 -6.16
N LEU A 475 -27.74 -5.29 -6.16
CA LEU A 475 -28.85 -5.72 -5.31
C LEU A 475 -28.48 -7.01 -4.59
N THR A 476 -28.71 -7.05 -3.28
CA THR A 476 -28.43 -8.21 -2.42
C THR A 476 -29.46 -8.34 -1.30
N ASP A 477 -29.34 -9.40 -0.51
CA ASP A 477 -30.19 -9.61 0.67
C ASP A 477 -29.92 -8.51 1.72
N ALA A 478 -30.97 -8.01 2.37
CA ALA A 478 -30.82 -6.96 3.39
C ALA A 478 -29.84 -7.32 4.52
N THR A 479 -29.67 -8.62 4.82
CA THR A 479 -28.72 -9.14 5.82
C THR A 479 -27.27 -9.13 5.34
N ARG A 480 -27.03 -9.28 4.03
CA ARG A 480 -25.68 -9.37 3.41
C ARG A 480 -25.10 -8.01 3.03
N TRP A 481 -25.96 -7.02 2.80
CA TRP A 481 -25.58 -5.69 2.30
C TRP A 481 -24.44 -4.99 3.07
N PRO A 482 -24.36 -5.03 4.42
CA PRO A 482 -23.29 -4.32 5.12
C PRO A 482 -21.88 -4.80 4.71
N LEU A 483 -21.68 -6.12 4.58
CA LEU A 483 -20.42 -6.74 4.16
C LEU A 483 -20.14 -6.54 2.66
N GLU A 484 -21.18 -6.59 1.82
CA GLU A 484 -21.04 -6.45 0.37
C GLU A 484 -20.89 -5.00 -0.12
N ARG A 485 -21.07 -4.02 0.77
CA ARG A 485 -21.07 -2.57 0.47
C ARG A 485 -19.78 -2.09 -0.21
N ALA A 486 -18.62 -2.63 0.18
CA ALA A 486 -17.34 -2.29 -0.44
C ALA A 486 -17.22 -2.87 -1.86
N GLN A 487 -17.54 -4.15 -2.03
CA GLN A 487 -17.54 -4.84 -3.33
C GLN A 487 -18.51 -4.18 -4.32
N ALA A 488 -19.70 -3.82 -3.86
CA ALA A 488 -20.71 -3.14 -4.66
C ALA A 488 -20.22 -1.78 -5.17
N GLN A 489 -19.57 -0.97 -4.31
CA GLN A 489 -18.98 0.31 -4.73
C GLN A 489 -17.93 0.12 -5.82
N ALA A 490 -17.01 -0.83 -5.67
CA ALA A 490 -15.97 -1.13 -6.65
C ALA A 490 -16.56 -1.53 -8.02
N LEU A 491 -17.50 -2.48 -8.03
CA LEU A 491 -18.16 -2.95 -9.26
C LEU A 491 -19.00 -1.86 -9.93
N LEU A 492 -19.77 -1.09 -9.15
CA LEU A 492 -20.55 0.04 -9.65
C LEU A 492 -19.65 1.12 -10.25
N ALA A 493 -18.51 1.42 -9.63
CA ALA A 493 -17.55 2.43 -10.07
C ALA A 493 -16.76 2.01 -11.32
N GLY A 494 -16.28 0.75 -11.36
CA GLY A 494 -15.55 0.18 -12.49
C GLY A 494 -16.41 -0.04 -13.73
N SER A 495 -17.74 -0.13 -13.56
CA SER A 495 -18.72 -0.16 -14.65
C SER A 495 -18.97 1.24 -15.24
N GLY A 496 -19.36 1.29 -16.51
CA GLY A 496 -19.68 2.52 -17.23
C GLY A 496 -19.09 2.57 -18.64
N ARG A 497 -19.18 3.72 -19.30
CA ARG A 497 -18.47 3.92 -20.58
C ARG A 497 -16.98 3.95 -20.33
N GLU A 498 -16.23 3.18 -21.12
CA GLU A 498 -14.77 3.22 -21.06
C GLU A 498 -14.26 4.54 -21.64
N ASN A 499 -13.44 5.27 -20.88
CA ASN A 499 -12.96 6.60 -21.24
C ASN A 499 -11.87 6.54 -22.33
N SER A 500 -12.28 6.26 -23.56
CA SER A 500 -11.44 6.39 -24.77
C SER A 500 -10.92 7.82 -25.01
N GLY A 501 -11.40 8.81 -24.24
CA GLY A 501 -10.98 10.21 -24.28
C GLY A 501 -10.00 10.67 -23.19
N CYS A 502 -9.52 9.78 -22.28
CA CYS A 502 -8.49 10.16 -21.31
C CYS A 502 -7.41 9.08 -21.10
N SER A 503 -7.04 8.37 -22.16
CA SER A 503 -5.66 7.94 -22.28
C SER A 503 -4.82 9.16 -22.66
N ILE A 504 -4.27 9.87 -21.67
CA ILE A 504 -2.99 10.56 -21.87
C ILE A 504 -1.92 9.47 -21.97
N GLN A 505 -1.96 8.74 -23.09
CA GLN A 505 -0.77 8.10 -23.61
C GLN A 505 0.09 9.23 -24.18
N GLU A 506 0.87 9.85 -23.30
CA GLU A 506 2.15 10.38 -23.77
C GLU A 506 2.96 9.18 -24.27
N HIS A 507 2.80 8.88 -25.56
CA HIS A 507 3.77 8.13 -26.33
C HIS A 507 5.01 9.00 -26.55
N SER A 508 5.64 9.40 -25.45
CA SER A 508 7.02 9.85 -25.37
C SER A 508 7.93 8.66 -25.64
N VAL A 509 7.91 8.18 -26.89
CA VAL A 509 8.70 7.02 -27.34
C VAL A 509 10.18 7.35 -27.17
N ASN A 510 10.76 6.82 -26.09
CA ASN A 510 12.19 6.87 -25.86
C ASN A 510 12.90 6.13 -27.00
N ILE A 511 13.96 6.72 -27.53
CA ILE A 511 14.80 6.06 -28.54
C ILE A 511 15.85 5.25 -27.79
N GLU A 512 15.63 3.93 -27.68
CA GLU A 512 16.65 3.00 -27.19
C GLU A 512 17.65 2.66 -28.30
N THR A 513 18.94 2.75 -27.98
CA THR A 513 20.06 2.41 -28.85
C THR A 513 21.26 1.91 -28.04
N SER A 514 22.43 1.72 -28.63
CA SER A 514 23.66 1.39 -27.89
C SER A 514 24.91 1.97 -28.53
N LEU A 515 25.93 2.23 -27.72
CA LEU A 515 27.21 2.80 -28.14
C LEU A 515 28.35 2.11 -27.39
N LEU A 516 29.33 1.57 -28.13
CA LEU A 516 30.46 0.81 -27.56
C LEU A 516 30.04 -0.33 -26.60
N GLY A 517 28.86 -0.92 -26.83
CA GLY A 517 28.27 -1.97 -26.00
C GLY A 517 27.40 -1.50 -24.82
N VAL A 518 27.38 -0.20 -24.52
CA VAL A 518 26.55 0.38 -23.44
C VAL A 518 25.18 0.81 -23.99
N PRO A 519 24.06 0.45 -23.35
CA PRO A 519 22.72 0.93 -23.70
C PRO A 519 22.59 2.46 -23.58
N ILE A 520 21.86 3.08 -24.50
CA ILE A 520 21.53 4.51 -24.46
C ILE A 520 20.02 4.68 -24.63
N THR A 521 19.40 5.37 -23.69
CA THR A 521 18.00 5.83 -23.76
C THR A 521 18.02 7.32 -24.10
N ILE A 522 17.28 7.75 -25.12
CA ILE A 522 17.10 9.17 -25.45
C ILE A 522 15.64 9.55 -25.23
N ARG A 523 15.39 10.44 -24.27
CA ARG A 523 14.05 10.94 -23.95
C ARG A 523 13.65 12.13 -24.84
N PRO A 524 12.37 12.34 -25.16
CA PRO A 524 11.93 13.52 -25.92
C PRO A 524 12.31 14.87 -25.28
N THR A 525 12.51 14.91 -23.96
CA THR A 525 12.97 16.11 -23.25
C THR A 525 14.36 16.60 -23.67
N ALA A 526 15.21 15.73 -24.24
CA ALA A 526 16.51 16.12 -24.78
C ALA A 526 16.39 17.15 -25.92
N PHE A 527 15.37 17.03 -26.78
CA PHE A 527 15.15 18.00 -27.86
C PHE A 527 14.82 19.41 -27.33
N GLY A 528 14.28 19.52 -26.11
CA GLY A 528 13.98 20.81 -25.45
C GLY A 528 15.23 21.58 -25.02
N ALA A 529 16.25 20.91 -24.49
CA ALA A 529 17.48 21.56 -24.04
C ALA A 529 18.30 22.15 -25.21
N GLY A 530 18.25 21.53 -26.39
CA GLY A 530 18.84 22.09 -27.62
C GLY A 530 18.23 23.44 -28.02
N VAL A 531 16.94 23.66 -27.74
CA VAL A 531 16.26 24.95 -27.96
C VAL A 531 16.70 25.99 -26.92
N LEU A 532 16.83 25.62 -25.65
CA LEU A 532 17.36 26.49 -24.59
C LEU A 532 18.81 26.92 -24.87
N SER A 533 19.68 25.99 -25.27
CA SER A 533 21.06 26.30 -25.68
C SER A 533 21.11 27.20 -26.91
N SER A 534 20.20 27.00 -27.88
CA SER A 534 20.07 27.92 -29.02
C SER A 534 19.70 29.34 -28.59
N LEU A 535 18.77 29.48 -27.63
CA LEU A 535 18.36 30.77 -27.05
C LEU A 535 19.52 31.48 -26.35
N VAL A 536 20.31 30.78 -25.52
CA VAL A 536 21.48 31.35 -24.84
C VAL A 536 22.51 31.87 -25.85
N VAL A 537 22.80 31.13 -26.92
CA VAL A 537 23.74 31.58 -27.97
C VAL A 537 23.16 32.75 -28.80
N ALA A 538 21.85 32.79 -29.04
CA ALA A 538 21.18 33.91 -29.69
C ALA A 538 21.22 35.22 -28.87
N LEU A 539 21.27 35.13 -27.54
CA LEU A 539 21.41 36.26 -26.62
C LEU A 539 22.85 36.76 -26.51
N LEU A 540 23.84 35.87 -26.64
CA LEU A 540 25.27 36.21 -26.54
C LEU A 540 25.87 36.78 -27.84
N THR A 541 25.25 36.53 -29.00
CA THR A 541 25.79 36.96 -30.31
C THR A 541 25.07 38.20 -30.88
N ARG A 542 25.81 39.31 -31.02
CA ARG A 542 25.28 40.63 -31.48
C ARG A 542 24.70 40.66 -32.91
N GLU A 543 24.82 39.59 -33.69
CA GLU A 543 24.31 39.54 -35.08
C GLU A 543 22.99 38.75 -35.24
N HIS A 544 22.42 38.19 -34.16
CA HIS A 544 21.11 37.51 -34.15
C HIS A 544 20.84 36.51 -35.30
N ARG A 545 21.89 35.83 -35.80
CA ARG A 545 21.77 34.86 -36.89
C ARG A 545 21.18 33.55 -36.39
N VAL A 546 19.84 33.43 -36.42
CA VAL A 546 19.07 32.25 -35.97
C VAL A 546 19.70 30.92 -36.40
N LEU A 547 20.14 30.80 -37.66
CA LEU A 547 20.80 29.60 -38.20
C LEU A 547 22.07 29.19 -37.44
N LEU A 548 22.86 30.17 -36.98
CA LEU A 548 24.08 29.92 -36.21
C LEU A 548 23.75 29.51 -34.77
N SER A 549 22.70 30.10 -34.19
CA SER A 549 22.18 29.73 -32.86
C SER A 549 21.60 28.31 -32.84
N THR A 550 20.80 27.94 -33.83
CA THR A 550 20.28 26.56 -34.00
C THR A 550 21.41 25.56 -34.19
N ALA A 551 22.41 25.88 -35.03
CA ALA A 551 23.59 25.04 -35.19
C ALA A 551 24.36 24.87 -33.87
N ALA A 552 24.52 25.94 -33.08
CA ALA A 552 25.17 25.87 -31.77
C ALA A 552 24.37 25.02 -30.76
N GLY A 553 23.04 25.11 -30.75
CA GLY A 553 22.19 24.26 -29.92
C GLY A 553 22.29 22.78 -30.26
N MET A 554 22.37 22.43 -31.56
CA MET A 554 22.62 21.06 -32.01
C MET A 554 24.03 20.56 -31.65
N LEU A 555 25.04 21.44 -31.73
CA LEU A 555 26.42 21.10 -31.38
C LEU A 555 26.63 20.84 -29.88
N TRP A 556 25.79 21.41 -29.01
CA TRP A 556 25.85 21.15 -27.57
C TRP A 556 25.76 19.65 -27.26
N TYR A 557 24.72 18.98 -27.79
CA TYR A 557 24.56 17.53 -27.61
C TYR A 557 25.69 16.69 -28.25
N SER A 558 26.42 17.22 -29.24
CA SER A 558 27.61 16.55 -29.77
C SER A 558 28.82 16.63 -28.84
N ALA A 559 28.92 17.69 -28.02
CA ALA A 559 29.93 17.83 -26.98
C ALA A 559 29.62 16.95 -25.77
N ASP A 560 28.35 16.92 -25.35
CA ASP A 560 27.84 15.98 -24.34
C ASP A 560 28.02 14.51 -24.76
N ALA A 561 27.75 14.17 -26.03
CA ALA A 561 28.00 12.81 -26.53
C ALA A 561 29.50 12.44 -26.51
N ALA A 562 30.40 13.37 -26.85
CA ALA A 562 31.84 13.16 -26.74
C ALA A 562 32.29 12.98 -25.28
N HIS A 563 31.67 13.70 -24.35
CA HIS A 563 31.88 13.57 -22.91
C HIS A 563 31.43 12.18 -22.40
N VAL A 564 30.21 11.76 -22.72
CA VAL A 564 29.66 10.43 -22.39
C VAL A 564 30.54 9.30 -22.95
N VAL A 565 31.02 9.41 -24.19
CA VAL A 565 31.97 8.43 -24.78
C VAL A 565 33.24 8.32 -23.94
N GLY A 566 33.71 9.42 -23.36
CA GLY A 566 34.81 9.42 -22.40
C GLY A 566 34.56 8.49 -21.20
N HIS A 567 33.39 8.58 -20.57
CA HIS A 567 33.00 7.68 -19.47
C HIS A 567 32.83 6.22 -19.91
N ILE A 568 32.24 5.96 -21.09
CA ILE A 568 32.13 4.59 -21.61
C ILE A 568 33.53 3.97 -21.75
N VAL A 569 34.47 4.69 -22.37
CA VAL A 569 35.84 4.19 -22.59
C VAL A 569 36.61 4.09 -21.26
N SER A 570 36.55 5.08 -20.37
CA SER A 570 37.33 5.04 -19.13
C SER A 570 36.82 4.02 -18.12
N SER A 571 35.50 3.82 -18.04
CA SER A 571 34.88 2.78 -17.19
C SER A 571 35.28 1.37 -17.64
N GLN A 572 35.29 1.12 -18.96
CA GLN A 572 35.82 -0.12 -19.54
C GLN A 572 37.31 -0.31 -19.26
N LEU A 573 38.12 0.76 -19.29
CA LEU A 573 39.58 0.71 -19.04
C LEU A 573 39.98 0.49 -17.56
N VAL A 574 39.04 0.53 -16.61
CA VAL A 574 39.30 0.26 -15.17
C VAL A 574 38.54 -0.97 -14.65
N ASP A 575 38.19 -1.90 -15.54
CA ASP A 575 37.46 -3.14 -15.25
C ASP A 575 36.15 -2.90 -14.45
N ALA A 576 35.52 -1.74 -14.67
CA ALA A 576 34.31 -1.33 -13.98
C ALA A 576 33.41 -0.54 -14.97
N PRO A 577 32.84 -1.21 -15.99
CA PRO A 577 32.08 -0.57 -17.05
C PRO A 577 30.86 0.21 -16.55
N MET A 578 30.30 1.04 -17.43
CA MET A 578 29.03 1.75 -17.24
C MET A 578 27.86 0.91 -17.77
N ASP A 579 26.75 0.91 -17.05
CA ASP A 579 25.59 0.04 -17.31
C ASP A 579 24.57 0.65 -18.28
N GLY A 580 24.58 1.97 -18.45
CA GLY A 580 23.74 2.67 -19.42
C GLY A 580 23.98 4.18 -19.49
N VAL A 581 23.26 4.87 -20.38
CA VAL A 581 23.18 6.34 -20.43
C VAL A 581 21.73 6.77 -20.64
N ASP A 582 21.29 7.79 -19.92
CA ASP A 582 19.98 8.42 -20.10
C ASP A 582 20.16 9.86 -20.58
N PHE A 583 19.84 10.13 -21.85
CA PHE A 583 19.81 11.48 -22.43
C PHE A 583 18.43 12.10 -22.19
N GLY A 584 18.30 12.81 -21.07
CA GLY A 584 17.22 13.75 -20.81
C GLY A 584 17.63 15.18 -21.16
N ILE A 585 17.15 16.14 -20.35
CA ILE A 585 17.55 17.56 -20.41
C ILE A 585 19.08 17.71 -20.26
N TYR A 586 19.69 16.81 -19.47
CA TYR A 586 21.13 16.57 -19.42
C TYR A 586 21.40 15.06 -19.59
N PRO A 587 22.56 14.64 -20.09
CA PRO A 587 22.95 13.23 -20.10
C PRO A 587 23.30 12.76 -18.69
N MET A 588 22.86 11.56 -18.31
CA MET A 588 23.23 10.91 -17.06
C MET A 588 23.92 9.57 -17.32
N SER A 589 25.11 9.42 -16.77
CA SER A 589 25.89 8.17 -16.74
C SER A 589 25.28 7.20 -15.73
N VAL A 590 24.75 6.07 -16.19
CA VAL A 590 24.08 5.08 -15.32
C VAL A 590 25.06 3.99 -14.90
N TYR A 591 25.29 3.89 -13.61
CA TYR A 591 25.98 2.77 -12.97
C TYR A 591 25.00 2.05 -12.04
N LEU A 592 24.90 0.73 -12.15
CA LEU A 592 24.11 -0.12 -11.26
C LEU A 592 24.99 -0.60 -10.11
N ASP A 593 26.24 -0.97 -10.41
CA ASP A 593 27.25 -1.32 -9.41
C ASP A 593 28.04 -0.09 -8.94
N HIS A 594 27.95 0.19 -7.63
CA HIS A 594 28.64 1.27 -6.95
C HIS A 594 29.79 0.77 -6.03
N GLU A 595 29.96 -0.54 -5.81
CA GLU A 595 30.93 -1.13 -4.87
C GLU A 595 32.36 -1.22 -5.42
N VAL A 596 32.72 -0.35 -6.37
CA VAL A 596 34.04 -0.32 -6.99
C VAL A 596 35.05 0.46 -6.14
N SER A 597 36.35 0.17 -6.31
CA SER A 597 37.39 0.81 -5.51
C SER A 597 37.48 2.33 -5.75
N PRO A 598 38.03 3.13 -4.81
CA PRO A 598 38.18 4.57 -5.01
C PRO A 598 38.96 4.96 -6.28
N MET A 599 39.92 4.13 -6.70
CA MET A 599 40.65 4.31 -7.97
C MET A 599 39.76 4.06 -9.20
N GLN A 600 38.85 3.08 -9.15
CA GLN A 600 37.90 2.81 -10.22
C GLN A 600 36.80 3.89 -10.30
N HIS A 601 36.34 4.41 -9.16
CA HIS A 601 35.47 5.60 -9.13
C HIS A 601 36.15 6.84 -9.77
N ILE A 602 37.42 7.09 -9.48
CA ILE A 602 38.20 8.16 -10.14
C ILE A 602 38.34 7.88 -11.64
N GLY A 603 38.62 6.63 -12.04
CA GLY A 603 38.75 6.22 -13.45
C GLY A 603 37.46 6.39 -14.25
N ARG A 604 36.32 5.97 -13.70
CA ARG A 604 34.97 6.19 -14.26
C ARG A 604 34.71 7.69 -14.49
N ALA A 605 35.00 8.54 -13.51
CA ALA A 605 34.75 9.98 -13.58
C ALA A 605 35.73 10.75 -14.51
N ALA A 606 37.01 10.36 -14.55
CA ALA A 606 38.02 11.07 -15.35
C ALA A 606 37.84 10.94 -16.88
N GLY A 607 36.98 10.03 -17.34
CA GLY A 607 36.72 9.77 -18.76
C GLY A 607 36.15 10.97 -19.50
N GLY A 608 35.00 11.47 -19.07
CA GLY A 608 34.34 12.61 -19.74
C GLY A 608 35.22 13.86 -19.76
N LEU A 609 35.83 14.19 -18.62
CA LEU A 609 36.80 15.29 -18.50
C LEU A 609 37.91 15.23 -19.56
N THR A 610 38.54 14.06 -19.73
CA THR A 610 39.66 13.88 -20.67
C THR A 610 39.21 13.82 -22.13
N ALA A 611 38.04 13.26 -22.41
CA ALA A 611 37.45 13.25 -23.75
C ALA A 611 37.07 14.67 -24.21
N SER A 612 36.36 15.44 -23.38
CA SER A 612 35.98 16.83 -23.70
C SER A 612 37.20 17.74 -23.89
N LEU A 613 38.23 17.63 -23.03
CA LEU A 613 39.48 18.38 -23.20
C LEU A 613 40.18 18.03 -24.53
N SER A 614 40.22 16.75 -24.88
CA SER A 614 40.82 16.28 -26.13
C SER A 614 40.04 16.79 -27.35
N ALA A 615 38.71 16.73 -27.30
CA ALA A 615 37.83 17.27 -28.34
C ALA A 615 38.03 18.78 -28.53
N THR A 616 38.12 19.56 -27.45
CA THR A 616 38.44 21.00 -27.51
C THR A 616 39.74 21.28 -28.26
N LEU A 617 40.82 20.57 -27.93
CA LEU A 617 42.13 20.78 -28.56
C LEU A 617 42.11 20.42 -30.05
N VAL A 618 41.48 19.30 -30.42
CA VAL A 618 41.36 18.86 -31.83
C VAL A 618 40.48 19.83 -32.62
N LEU A 619 39.31 20.22 -32.12
CA LEU A 619 38.39 21.14 -32.79
C LEU A 619 39.01 22.54 -32.95
N ALA A 620 39.73 23.03 -31.93
CA ALA A 620 40.46 24.30 -32.01
C ALA A 620 41.65 24.26 -32.99
N MET A 621 42.29 23.10 -33.17
CA MET A 621 43.31 22.89 -34.21
C MET A 621 42.68 22.91 -35.61
N LEU A 622 41.61 22.15 -35.82
CA LEU A 622 40.89 22.11 -37.10
C LEU A 622 40.33 23.50 -37.50
N ALA A 623 39.82 24.28 -36.54
CA ALA A 623 39.38 25.66 -36.76
C ALA A 623 40.49 26.62 -37.25
N ARG A 624 41.77 26.26 -37.06
CA ARG A 624 42.91 27.01 -37.63
C ARG A 624 43.30 26.56 -39.03
N MET A 625 42.96 25.33 -39.42
CA MET A 625 43.32 24.72 -40.70
C MET A 625 42.25 24.92 -41.80
N VAL A 626 40.99 25.10 -41.43
CA VAL A 626 39.88 25.25 -42.40
C VAL A 626 39.79 26.69 -42.92
N PRO A 627 39.83 26.93 -44.26
CA PRO A 627 39.83 28.28 -44.83
C PRO A 627 38.44 28.93 -44.90
N SER A 628 37.35 28.16 -44.89
CA SER A 628 35.99 28.69 -45.00
C SER A 628 35.48 29.24 -43.67
N ALA A 629 35.20 30.54 -43.63
CA ALA A 629 34.71 31.27 -42.45
C ALA A 629 33.55 30.60 -41.67
N PRO A 630 32.45 30.10 -42.29
CA PRO A 630 31.35 29.48 -41.52
C PRO A 630 31.76 28.18 -40.83
N ALA A 631 32.52 27.30 -41.50
CA ALA A 631 33.00 26.06 -40.87
C ALA A 631 34.01 26.36 -39.75
N LYS A 632 34.84 27.40 -39.90
CA LYS A 632 35.72 27.88 -38.83
C LYS A 632 34.94 28.40 -37.62
N GLN A 633 33.82 29.10 -37.81
CA GLN A 633 32.93 29.51 -36.72
C GLN A 633 32.30 28.29 -36.03
N ILE A 634 31.76 27.32 -36.79
CA ILE A 634 31.18 26.07 -36.27
C ILE A 634 32.20 25.30 -35.41
N LEU A 635 33.41 25.08 -35.92
CA LEU A 635 34.47 24.38 -35.17
C LEU A 635 34.92 25.14 -33.92
N THR A 636 34.91 26.48 -33.95
CA THR A 636 35.23 27.32 -32.79
C THR A 636 34.14 27.21 -31.70
N ILE A 637 32.86 27.17 -32.10
CA ILE A 637 31.73 26.96 -31.17
C ILE A 637 31.81 25.57 -30.53
N ALA A 638 31.98 24.52 -31.33
CA ALA A 638 32.08 23.15 -30.83
C ALA A 638 33.29 22.95 -29.90
N ALA A 639 34.44 23.58 -30.20
CA ALA A 639 35.60 23.59 -29.30
C ALA A 639 35.30 24.29 -27.96
N ALA A 640 34.61 25.43 -27.99
CA ALA A 640 34.23 26.19 -26.80
C ALA A 640 33.22 25.43 -25.92
N GLN A 641 32.26 24.72 -26.52
CA GLN A 641 31.27 23.91 -25.79
C GLN A 641 31.94 22.73 -25.06
N ASN A 642 32.78 21.95 -25.76
CA ASN A 642 33.58 20.91 -25.14
C ASN A 642 34.51 21.47 -24.03
N GLY A 643 35.03 22.69 -24.23
CA GLY A 643 35.92 23.34 -23.26
C GLY A 643 35.18 23.78 -22.00
N LEU A 644 33.93 24.25 -22.16
CA LEU A 644 33.06 24.60 -21.04
C LEU A 644 32.66 23.35 -20.24
N ILE A 645 32.27 22.26 -20.89
CA ILE A 645 31.98 20.97 -20.23
C ILE A 645 33.22 20.50 -19.45
N SER A 646 34.39 20.47 -20.09
CA SER A 646 35.67 20.09 -19.44
C SER A 646 36.00 20.95 -18.20
N LEU A 647 35.69 22.25 -18.23
CA LEU A 647 35.87 23.15 -17.09
C LEU A 647 34.83 22.94 -15.98
N VAL A 648 33.56 22.69 -16.33
CA VAL A 648 32.50 22.40 -15.36
C VAL A 648 32.77 21.06 -14.67
N SER A 649 33.22 20.04 -15.40
CA SER A 649 33.63 18.73 -14.86
C SER A 649 34.75 18.79 -13.81
N LEU A 650 35.51 19.88 -13.70
CA LEU A 650 36.52 20.05 -12.65
C LEU A 650 35.95 20.59 -11.33
N LEU A 651 34.67 21.00 -11.27
CA LEU A 651 34.07 21.56 -10.07
C LEU A 651 33.82 20.48 -9.00
N PRO A 652 34.12 20.73 -7.71
CA PRO A 652 33.94 19.77 -6.63
C PRO A 652 32.48 19.71 -6.15
N ILE A 653 31.54 19.49 -7.09
CA ILE A 653 30.09 19.43 -6.86
C ILE A 653 29.66 17.97 -6.89
N PRO A 654 28.84 17.46 -5.94
CA PRO A 654 28.51 16.02 -5.84
C PRO A 654 27.87 15.38 -7.09
N MET A 655 27.24 16.17 -7.95
CA MET A 655 26.60 15.72 -9.20
C MET A 655 27.52 15.80 -10.43
N VAL A 656 28.82 16.08 -10.25
CA VAL A 656 29.78 16.39 -11.31
C VAL A 656 31.09 15.63 -11.08
N ASP A 657 31.81 15.27 -12.14
CA ASP A 657 33.02 14.42 -12.10
C ASP A 657 34.02 14.84 -11.01
N GLY A 658 34.30 16.14 -10.91
CA GLY A 658 35.23 16.71 -9.94
C GLY A 658 34.84 16.44 -8.49
N GLY A 659 33.53 16.35 -8.17
CA GLY A 659 33.04 15.92 -6.87
C GLY A 659 33.37 14.46 -6.58
N VAL A 660 33.10 13.56 -7.56
CA VAL A 660 33.41 12.12 -7.45
C VAL A 660 34.92 11.88 -7.34
N ILE A 661 35.72 12.58 -8.16
CA ILE A 661 37.19 12.52 -8.14
C ILE A 661 37.71 13.01 -6.78
N TYR A 662 37.32 14.21 -6.34
CA TYR A 662 37.82 14.80 -5.09
C TYR A 662 37.44 13.96 -3.86
N ALA A 663 36.19 13.48 -3.79
CA ALA A 663 35.73 12.62 -2.70
C ALA A 663 36.53 11.32 -2.60
N ASN A 664 36.82 10.67 -3.72
CA ASN A 664 37.56 9.41 -3.73
C ASN A 664 39.08 9.60 -3.59
N MET A 665 39.65 10.72 -4.07
CA MET A 665 41.02 11.12 -3.74
C MET A 665 41.19 11.34 -2.22
N ARG A 666 40.20 11.97 -1.57
CA ARG A 666 40.20 12.13 -0.10
C ARG A 666 40.16 10.77 0.61
N LYS A 667 39.34 9.81 0.17
CA LYS A 667 39.34 8.42 0.72
C LYS A 667 40.72 7.77 0.64
N LEU A 668 41.40 7.88 -0.52
CA LEU A 668 42.75 7.34 -0.71
C LEU A 668 43.79 7.97 0.23
N GLN A 669 43.70 9.29 0.47
CA GLN A 669 44.58 10.01 1.38
C GLN A 669 44.39 9.63 2.87
N HIS A 670 43.20 9.16 3.26
CA HIS A 670 42.87 8.87 4.67
C HIS A 670 43.00 7.38 5.05
N GLY A 671 43.46 6.52 4.12
CA GLY A 671 44.22 5.30 4.46
C GLY A 671 43.48 4.15 5.17
N HIS A 672 42.15 4.04 5.08
CA HIS A 672 41.38 2.98 5.76
C HIS A 672 40.46 2.18 4.81
N VAL A 673 41.06 1.25 4.04
CA VAL A 673 40.36 0.02 3.59
C VAL A 673 41.34 -1.15 3.60
N ARG A 674 41.14 -2.13 4.49
CA ARG A 674 41.67 -3.50 4.32
C ARG A 674 40.57 -4.35 3.69
N VAL A 675 40.66 -4.62 2.38
CA VAL A 675 39.74 -5.57 1.73
C VAL A 675 40.13 -6.98 2.19
N SER A 676 39.21 -7.66 2.87
CA SER A 676 39.37 -9.05 3.31
C SER A 676 38.91 -10.02 2.20
N PRO A 677 39.74 -10.96 1.73
CA PRO A 677 39.36 -11.87 0.66
C PRO A 677 38.45 -13.00 1.18
N ARG A 678 37.14 -12.75 1.30
CA ARG A 678 36.14 -13.80 1.60
C ARG A 678 35.33 -14.20 0.37
N ARG A 679 35.62 -15.43 -0.10
CA ARG A 679 34.82 -16.35 -0.93
C ARG A 679 33.57 -15.78 -1.61
N ILE A 680 33.71 -15.52 -2.91
CA ILE A 680 32.73 -15.69 -4.00
C ILE A 680 31.34 -16.20 -3.55
N ARG A 681 30.43 -15.28 -3.18
CA ARG A 681 29.01 -15.43 -3.51
C ARG A 681 28.80 -14.81 -4.89
N ARG A 682 28.02 -15.44 -5.77
CA ARG A 682 27.66 -14.86 -7.08
C ARG A 682 26.61 -13.77 -6.86
N ALA A 683 27.04 -12.53 -6.69
CA ALA A 683 26.13 -11.38 -6.80
C ALA A 683 25.53 -11.37 -8.22
N ARG A 684 24.20 -11.40 -8.32
CA ARG A 684 23.47 -11.20 -9.57
C ARG A 684 23.11 -9.72 -9.67
N SER A 685 23.95 -8.95 -10.35
CA SER A 685 23.62 -7.56 -10.72
C SER A 685 22.40 -7.53 -11.65
N ARG A 686 21.64 -6.43 -11.58
CA ARG A 686 20.35 -6.27 -12.26
C ARG A 686 20.52 -6.30 -13.79
N ALA A 687 19.93 -7.29 -14.45
CA ALA A 687 19.77 -7.26 -15.90
C ALA A 687 18.69 -6.25 -16.29
N TYR A 688 19.09 -5.11 -16.85
CA TYR A 688 18.16 -4.20 -17.54
C TYR A 688 17.53 -4.94 -18.73
N ARG A 689 16.20 -5.00 -18.79
CA ARG A 689 15.45 -5.47 -19.96
C ARG A 689 14.21 -4.61 -20.19
N SER A 690 14.24 -3.84 -21.27
CA SER A 690 13.05 -3.31 -21.92
C SER A 690 12.23 -4.45 -22.58
N SER A 691 10.98 -4.15 -22.93
CA SER A 691 9.94 -5.16 -23.17
C SER A 691 9.90 -5.71 -24.59
N CYS A 692 9.56 -7.01 -24.68
CA CYS A 692 8.88 -7.69 -25.80
C CYS A 692 9.27 -7.36 -27.27
N PRO A 693 10.15 -8.16 -27.90
CA PRO A 693 10.13 -8.35 -29.34
C PRO A 693 9.04 -9.35 -29.74
N SER A 694 7.92 -8.86 -30.27
CA SER A 694 6.91 -9.69 -30.94
C SER A 694 7.16 -9.74 -32.44
N LEU A 695 7.13 -10.96 -33.01
CA LEU A 695 7.05 -11.27 -34.43
C LEU A 695 8.29 -10.93 -35.31
N ILE A 696 9.18 -11.91 -35.50
CA ILE A 696 9.93 -12.07 -36.75
C ILE A 696 9.60 -13.45 -37.33
N LEU A 697 9.10 -13.46 -38.57
CA LEU A 697 8.92 -14.66 -39.39
C LEU A 697 10.25 -15.03 -40.07
N ALA A 698 10.75 -16.23 -39.82
CA ALA A 698 11.83 -16.86 -40.57
C ALA A 698 11.60 -18.38 -40.69
N LEU A 699 12.02 -18.98 -41.80
CA LEU A 699 11.67 -20.35 -42.21
C LEU A 699 12.85 -21.33 -42.06
N ASP A 700 12.49 -22.60 -41.79
CA ASP A 700 13.18 -23.84 -42.21
C ASP A 700 14.70 -24.02 -41.92
N LYS A 701 15.05 -24.89 -40.94
CA LYS A 701 15.68 -26.20 -41.26
C LYS A 701 15.92 -27.16 -40.07
N ARG A 702 15.32 -28.36 -40.22
CA ARG A 702 15.80 -29.75 -40.01
C ARG A 702 16.88 -30.10 -38.95
N GLN A 703 16.61 -31.26 -38.31
CA GLN A 703 17.56 -32.24 -37.73
C GLN A 703 18.35 -31.77 -36.48
N GLU A 704 18.74 -32.64 -35.53
CA GLU A 704 18.74 -34.12 -35.54
C GLU A 704 18.38 -34.75 -34.16
N GLU A 705 18.36 -36.08 -34.15
CA GLU A 705 17.85 -37.06 -33.17
C GLU A 705 18.35 -36.97 -31.72
N GLY A 706 17.61 -37.59 -30.78
CA GLY A 706 17.98 -37.68 -29.36
C GLY A 706 17.05 -38.56 -28.51
N ILE A 707 16.97 -39.87 -28.82
CA ILE A 707 16.08 -40.82 -28.13
C ILE A 707 16.65 -41.24 -26.76
N LEU A 708 15.81 -41.25 -25.72
CA LEU A 708 15.80 -42.29 -24.68
C LEU A 708 14.43 -42.35 -23.98
N ALA A 709 13.96 -43.56 -23.65
CA ALA A 709 12.59 -43.77 -23.14
C ALA A 709 12.49 -44.95 -22.16
N ALA A 710 11.67 -44.77 -21.12
CA ALA A 710 11.01 -45.80 -20.31
C ALA A 710 9.74 -45.11 -19.73
N ALA A 711 8.49 -45.60 -19.82
CA ALA A 711 7.93 -46.96 -19.71
C ALA A 711 8.09 -47.54 -18.29
N GLY A 712 7.04 -47.81 -17.51
CA GLY A 712 5.58 -47.56 -17.69
C GLY A 712 4.90 -47.52 -16.30
N ALA A 713 3.62 -47.85 -16.10
CA ALA A 713 2.55 -48.32 -16.99
C ALA A 713 1.18 -48.21 -16.26
N THR A 714 0.04 -48.30 -16.99
CA THR A 714 -1.25 -48.98 -16.65
C THR A 714 -1.89 -48.87 -15.24
N ASN A 715 -3.22 -48.76 -15.04
CA ASN A 715 -4.37 -48.79 -15.96
C ASN A 715 -5.67 -48.32 -15.25
N GLU A 716 -6.72 -48.05 -16.06
CA GLU A 716 -8.16 -48.22 -15.77
C GLU A 716 -8.81 -47.44 -14.59
N GLY A 717 -10.09 -47.02 -14.66
CA GLY A 717 -11.03 -47.05 -15.78
C GLY A 717 -12.48 -46.75 -15.36
N GLU A 718 -13.26 -46.10 -16.24
CA GLU A 718 -14.74 -45.99 -16.25
C GLU A 718 -15.41 -45.29 -15.02
N GLY A 719 -16.65 -44.77 -15.09
CA GLY A 719 -17.50 -44.47 -16.25
C GLY A 719 -19.00 -44.36 -15.93
N VAL A 720 -19.71 -43.50 -16.66
CA VAL A 720 -21.14 -43.66 -17.09
C VAL A 720 -22.30 -43.34 -16.09
N VAL A 721 -22.86 -42.11 -16.28
CA VAL A 721 -24.30 -41.76 -16.39
C VAL A 721 -25.21 -41.66 -15.14
N ALA A 722 -26.22 -40.79 -15.26
CA ALA A 722 -27.20 -40.37 -14.25
C ALA A 722 -28.66 -40.77 -14.60
N ASN A 723 -29.58 -40.62 -13.65
CA ASN A 723 -31.06 -40.50 -13.75
C ASN A 723 -31.66 -40.55 -12.31
N THR A 724 -32.84 -40.03 -11.92
CA THR A 724 -33.80 -38.99 -12.37
C THR A 724 -34.77 -38.69 -11.18
N CYS A 725 -35.67 -37.71 -11.31
CA CYS A 725 -36.59 -37.25 -10.25
C CYS A 725 -37.80 -38.18 -9.95
N GLU A 726 -38.33 -38.10 -8.71
CA GLU A 726 -39.76 -38.12 -8.29
C GLU A 726 -39.83 -38.21 -6.73
N GLY A 727 -40.83 -37.74 -5.97
CA GLY A 727 -42.02 -36.93 -6.25
C GLY A 727 -43.11 -37.11 -5.14
N LEU A 728 -43.96 -36.10 -4.88
CA LEU A 728 -45.29 -36.19 -4.19
C LEU A 728 -45.25 -36.53 -2.64
N ILE A 729 -46.23 -36.24 -1.75
CA ILE A 729 -47.42 -35.34 -1.77
C ILE A 729 -47.92 -34.92 -0.34
N ILE A 730 -48.30 -33.64 -0.17
CA ILE A 730 -49.50 -33.05 0.51
C ILE A 730 -50.04 -33.61 1.88
N ARG A 731 -49.97 -32.74 2.92
CA ARG A 731 -51.00 -32.37 3.95
C ARG A 731 -51.63 -33.44 4.90
N ASP A 732 -52.48 -33.13 5.90
CA ASP A 732 -53.14 -31.89 6.39
C ASP A 732 -53.33 -31.90 7.94
N ASP A 733 -54.01 -30.87 8.47
CA ASP A 733 -54.66 -30.77 9.79
C ASP A 733 -53.80 -30.60 11.07
N GLY A 734 -54.29 -29.73 11.96
CA GLY A 734 -53.78 -29.53 13.33
C GLY A 734 -54.89 -28.97 14.24
N ILE A 735 -54.65 -28.93 15.57
CA ILE A 735 -55.59 -28.36 16.57
C ILE A 735 -54.80 -27.75 17.76
N CYS A 736 -55.22 -26.55 18.18
CA CYS A 736 -55.03 -26.01 19.54
C CYS A 736 -56.44 -25.82 20.14
N PRO A 737 -56.65 -25.98 21.46
CA PRO A 737 -56.27 -24.96 22.47
C PRO A 737 -55.79 -25.62 23.80
N ALA A 738 -55.67 -25.00 24.99
CA ALA A 738 -56.15 -23.71 25.50
C ALA A 738 -55.41 -23.23 26.78
N LEU A 739 -55.66 -21.97 27.17
CA LEU A 739 -55.53 -21.37 28.54
C LEU A 739 -54.11 -21.19 29.13
N GLY A 740 -53.80 -20.06 29.78
CA GLY A 740 -54.57 -18.82 29.90
C GLY A 740 -53.95 -17.76 30.83
N ASP A 741 -54.41 -16.51 30.66
CA ASP A 741 -54.38 -15.35 31.59
C ASP A 741 -53.01 -14.79 32.07
N SER A 742 -52.81 -13.46 32.18
CA SER A 742 -53.66 -12.29 31.89
C SER A 742 -52.80 -11.04 31.59
N ALA A 743 -53.10 -10.26 30.54
CA ALA A 743 -53.81 -8.95 30.57
C ALA A 743 -52.97 -7.75 31.09
N LEU A 744 -53.04 -6.51 30.59
CA LEU A 744 -53.71 -5.81 29.46
C LEU A 744 -52.98 -4.44 29.33
N GLY A 745 -52.83 -3.74 28.20
CA GLY A 745 -53.18 -3.98 26.79
C GLY A 745 -53.31 -2.64 26.02
N ASN A 746 -53.42 -2.69 24.68
CA ASN A 746 -54.06 -1.67 23.80
C ASN A 746 -53.38 -0.28 23.58
N PHE A 747 -53.47 0.39 22.42
CA PHE A 747 -53.75 -0.03 21.02
C PHE A 747 -53.44 1.14 20.03
N CYS A 748 -53.15 0.82 18.76
CA CYS A 748 -53.37 1.60 17.52
C CYS A 748 -52.76 3.00 17.21
N CYS A 749 -52.25 3.05 15.96
CA CYS A 749 -52.49 4.06 14.91
C CYS A 749 -51.71 5.38 14.78
N ARG A 750 -51.30 5.60 13.52
CA ARG A 750 -50.85 6.83 12.86
C ARG A 750 -51.78 8.03 13.10
N CYS A 751 -51.21 9.23 13.12
CA CYS A 751 -51.64 10.28 12.19
C CYS A 751 -50.50 11.26 11.86
N ILE A 752 -50.63 12.02 10.76
CA ILE A 752 -49.61 12.93 10.22
C ILE A 752 -49.98 14.38 10.52
N ALA A 753 -49.00 15.20 10.94
CA ALA A 753 -49.10 16.67 10.88
C ALA A 753 -47.73 17.30 10.54
N LYS A 754 -47.68 18.10 9.47
CA LYS A 754 -46.54 18.99 9.16
C LYS A 754 -46.79 20.38 9.77
N CYS A 755 -45.81 20.91 10.48
CA CYS A 755 -45.41 22.33 10.54
C CYS A 755 -43.94 22.33 10.99
N SER A 756 -42.93 22.79 10.24
CA SER A 756 -42.67 24.16 9.75
C SER A 756 -42.37 25.16 10.88
N GLY A 757 -41.24 25.86 10.77
CA GLY A 757 -40.80 26.86 11.75
C GLY A 757 -39.29 26.81 11.99
N ALA A 758 -38.61 27.92 11.76
CA ALA A 758 -37.15 28.03 11.91
C ALA A 758 -36.74 28.61 13.28
N ALA A 759 -35.44 28.43 13.58
CA ALA A 759 -34.58 29.32 14.36
C ALA A 759 -34.67 29.36 15.90
N ASN A 760 -33.46 29.36 16.47
CA ASN A 760 -32.99 30.13 17.64
C ASN A 760 -33.61 29.92 19.03
N SER A 761 -32.80 29.28 19.89
CA SER A 761 -32.44 29.71 21.25
C SER A 761 -33.47 30.46 22.13
N CYS A 762 -33.82 29.86 23.28
CA CYS A 762 -33.50 30.45 24.59
C CYS A 762 -33.63 29.43 25.74
N ALA A 763 -33.22 29.82 26.95
CA ALA A 763 -33.10 28.93 28.12
C ALA A 763 -34.16 29.21 29.21
N GLY A 764 -34.33 28.23 30.13
CA GLY A 764 -35.24 28.27 31.28
C GLY A 764 -35.75 26.84 31.58
N ARG A 765 -35.32 26.07 32.59
CA ARG A 765 -34.71 26.29 33.93
C ARG A 765 -35.71 26.58 35.06
N VAL A 766 -36.07 25.51 35.77
CA VAL A 766 -36.58 25.45 37.16
C VAL A 766 -35.96 24.16 37.73
N GLU A 767 -34.89 24.21 38.53
CA GLU A 767 -34.87 24.24 40.02
C GLU A 767 -35.36 22.90 40.63
N ASN A 768 -34.58 22.25 41.49
CA ASN A 768 -34.41 22.69 42.89
C ASN A 768 -33.18 22.09 43.60
N LEU A 769 -32.62 22.89 44.54
CA LEU A 769 -31.89 22.52 45.78
C LEU A 769 -30.57 21.70 45.65
N ASP A 770 -29.50 21.95 46.43
CA ASP A 770 -29.34 22.92 47.54
C ASP A 770 -27.92 23.52 47.71
N ALA A 771 -27.87 24.58 48.51
CA ALA A 771 -26.76 25.40 49.01
C ALA A 771 -25.75 24.63 49.91
N ARG A 772 -24.54 25.11 50.29
CA ARG A 772 -23.67 26.29 50.03
C ARG A 772 -22.26 25.94 50.60
N SER A 773 -21.11 26.09 49.92
CA SER A 773 -20.33 27.29 49.50
C SER A 773 -19.31 27.85 50.53
N ILE A 774 -18.18 28.39 50.02
CA ILE A 774 -17.17 29.33 50.63
C ILE A 774 -15.94 28.68 51.31
N ALA A 775 -14.67 29.16 51.23
CA ALA A 775 -13.85 29.98 50.29
C ALA A 775 -12.38 30.06 50.88
N THR A 776 -11.34 30.80 50.44
CA THR A 776 -11.09 31.81 49.37
C THR A 776 -9.57 31.93 49.04
N SER A 777 -9.23 32.50 47.86
CA SER A 777 -8.11 33.44 47.58
C SER A 777 -6.61 33.12 47.86
N SER A 778 -5.84 33.11 46.77
CA SER A 778 -4.57 33.85 46.52
C SER A 778 -3.32 33.77 47.43
N ALA A 779 -2.20 33.43 46.78
CA ALA A 779 -0.86 34.05 46.84
C ALA A 779 0.00 34.01 48.12
N CYS A 780 1.21 33.44 48.00
CA CYS A 780 2.44 34.12 48.42
C CYS A 780 3.70 33.60 47.70
N HIS A 781 4.80 34.34 47.80
CA HIS A 781 6.14 33.95 47.33
C HIS A 781 6.79 32.88 48.23
N HIS A 782 7.62 32.01 47.65
CA HIS A 782 9.03 32.02 48.06
C HIS A 782 9.99 31.60 46.94
N GLN A 783 11.21 32.14 46.97
CA GLN A 783 12.31 31.78 46.07
C GLN A 783 13.09 30.59 46.63
N LEU A 784 13.72 29.82 45.73
CA LEU A 784 15.11 29.39 45.89
C LEU A 784 15.82 29.35 44.54
N LYS A 785 16.87 30.16 44.38
CA LYS A 785 17.80 30.18 43.23
C LYS A 785 19.22 29.95 43.75
N THR A 786 19.88 28.88 43.32
CA THR A 786 21.35 28.72 43.23
C THR A 786 21.57 27.34 42.57
N LEU A 787 22.09 27.29 41.34
CA LEU A 787 23.53 27.30 40.97
C LEU A 787 24.30 26.06 41.43
N GLY A 788 24.72 25.25 40.46
CA GLY A 788 25.52 24.04 40.66
C GLY A 788 26.04 23.51 39.31
N ARG A 789 26.92 24.28 38.66
CA ARG A 789 27.62 23.87 37.43
C ARG A 789 28.97 23.27 37.81
N ILE A 790 29.20 22.01 37.46
CA ILE A 790 30.52 21.36 37.51
C ILE A 790 30.66 20.58 36.19
N ASP A 791 31.77 20.83 35.49
CA ASP A 791 32.18 20.14 34.25
C ASP A 791 33.20 19.04 34.62
N HIS A 792 33.22 17.90 33.89
CA HIS A 792 34.24 16.81 33.88
C HIS A 792 34.67 16.19 35.24
N ASP A 793 34.66 14.87 35.43
CA ASP A 793 35.52 13.90 34.74
C ASP A 793 34.91 12.48 34.73
N GLY A 794 35.53 11.55 33.99
CA GLY A 794 35.07 10.15 33.91
C GLY A 794 35.90 9.19 34.78
N GLU A 795 35.23 8.38 35.59
CA GLU A 795 35.86 7.23 36.25
C GLU A 795 34.88 6.05 36.34
N SER A 796 35.37 4.83 36.09
CA SER A 796 34.57 3.60 36.07
C SER A 796 34.42 2.99 37.45
N ILE A 797 33.20 2.78 37.94
CA ILE A 797 32.93 2.12 39.23
C ILE A 797 32.16 0.82 39.00
N GLU A 798 32.86 -0.32 39.05
CA GLU A 798 32.21 -1.59 39.30
C GLU A 798 31.65 -1.61 40.74
N ARG A 799 30.35 -1.88 40.90
CA ARG A 799 29.80 -2.38 42.16
C ARG A 799 29.05 -3.69 41.96
N ARG A 800 29.62 -4.75 42.50
CA ARG A 800 28.96 -6.05 42.70
C ARG A 800 28.30 -6.09 44.07
N ASP A 801 27.16 -5.42 44.22
CA ASP A 801 26.31 -5.61 45.39
C ASP A 801 25.42 -6.84 45.17
N ARG A 802 25.74 -7.95 45.87
CA ARG A 802 24.91 -9.17 45.84
C ARG A 802 23.67 -8.98 46.70
N PHE A 803 22.49 -9.18 46.12
CA PHE A 803 21.24 -9.36 46.86
C PHE A 803 20.90 -10.85 46.92
N ASP A 804 21.14 -11.48 48.07
CA ASP A 804 20.65 -12.83 48.36
C ASP A 804 19.15 -12.76 48.68
N PHE A 805 18.31 -13.25 47.75
CA PHE A 805 16.89 -13.48 48.01
C PHE A 805 16.69 -14.85 48.71
N PRO A 806 15.82 -14.96 49.73
CA PRO A 806 15.51 -16.24 50.35
C PRO A 806 14.69 -17.10 49.37
N ALA A 807 15.29 -18.18 48.87
CA ALA A 807 14.63 -19.09 47.94
C ALA A 807 13.45 -19.81 48.62
N ARG A 808 12.22 -19.48 48.19
CA ARG A 808 11.04 -20.29 48.42
C ARG A 808 10.95 -21.32 47.29
N GLU A 809 10.84 -22.61 47.64
CA GLU A 809 10.57 -23.63 46.62
C GLU A 809 9.17 -23.42 46.04
N LEU A 810 9.11 -23.17 44.73
CA LEU A 810 7.86 -23.12 43.97
C LEU A 810 7.29 -24.53 43.79
N SER A 811 5.98 -24.65 43.93
CA SER A 811 5.22 -25.88 43.67
C SER A 811 5.29 -26.30 42.20
N GLU A 812 4.95 -27.56 41.92
CA GLU A 812 5.00 -28.13 40.58
C GLU A 812 4.05 -27.41 39.60
N SER A 813 2.90 -26.92 40.10
CA SER A 813 1.97 -26.05 39.38
C SER A 813 2.52 -24.65 39.09
N GLU A 814 3.23 -24.02 40.04
CA GLU A 814 3.85 -22.70 39.82
C GLU A 814 4.99 -22.79 38.78
N ARG A 815 5.66 -23.94 38.68
CA ARG A 815 6.70 -24.18 37.66
C ARG A 815 6.12 -24.40 36.26
N ALA A 816 4.92 -24.97 36.14
CA ALA A 816 4.26 -25.18 34.85
C ALA A 816 3.91 -23.85 34.16
N SER A 817 3.41 -22.86 34.92
CA SER A 817 3.00 -21.55 34.36
C SER A 817 4.17 -20.66 33.90
N ILE A 818 5.38 -20.87 34.40
CA ILE A 818 6.55 -20.00 34.12
C ILE A 818 7.27 -20.40 32.81
N VAL A 819 7.05 -21.62 32.30
CA VAL A 819 7.70 -22.11 31.06
C VAL A 819 6.97 -21.63 29.78
N GLY A 820 5.90 -20.82 29.92
CA GLY A 820 5.15 -20.26 28.79
C GLY A 820 5.61 -18.87 28.31
N ILE A 821 6.27 -18.07 29.15
CA ILE A 821 6.65 -16.68 28.84
C ILE A 821 8.06 -16.36 29.38
N VAL A 822 9.08 -16.69 28.56
CA VAL A 822 10.46 -16.15 28.56
C VAL A 822 10.96 -16.17 27.11
#